data_AF-A0A256HTK6-F1
#
_entry.id   AF-A0A256HTK6-F1
#
_cell.length_a   1.000
_cell.length_b   1.000
_cell.length_c   1.000
_cell.angle_alpha   90.00
_cell.angle_beta   90.00
_cell.angle_gamma   90.00
#
_symmetry.space_group_name_H-M   'P 1'
#
loop_
_entity.id
_entity.type
_entity.pdbx_description
1 polymer ?
#
loop_
_entity_poly.entity_id
_entity_poly.type
_entity_poly.pdbx_seq_one_letter_code
_entity_poly.pdbx_strand_id
1 'polypeptide(L)'
;MRVSDLPLAEPYVDHFAERGIRELYPPQAAAVDAGVCDGANVVAAIPTASGKTFVAELGLLTADGPGLYVCPLRALAREKYEAFASLPGVDVGISTGDFDATGEALAGNDVVVATSEKVDSAIRNGADWVDELACVVVDEVHLLGAERRGPTLEVTLATLRRRNPDVQVVALSATVDNPEAIAGWLDATLVESDWRPVDLRTGVAVGGHVDFDDGTAIDVAVADESNPETDGDDDDGLDDTEVTAALVADTVADGGQCLAFVRSRTEAVALAERLAEDGLAGEMGIGSAAEAAADEVEAVDGTVTGRQLADCLRSGVAFHHAGLRSGHRSVVEAAFRDRDAACICATPTLAAGVNVPARRVVVRDQKRYAGSAMEWLPTLEVHQMCGRAGRPGLDPHGEAVLVGDEDTEAELVERYVEGEPEAVESKLADPASLRTHVLSAIATGFAETEEEILGVFEGTFYAREAGAGGLADAVAVAVDDLVAAGMVRRETGGVDAYRLVATPVGETTSKQYVRPETGERIVAGLRTAAEMASATTLTVFEVICDTPDMQDTYLGNEERAEIYRFARANAGQLTTAMGETDDFEEWLESVKTARILDEWIGGATVEELVEAYRIGPGDLDSRIERAEWLLSAAEALAETTGLSVPAVSRARARL
;
A
#
# COMPACT_ATOMS: atom_id res chain seq x y z
N MET A 1 24.59 15.42 17.90
CA MET A 1 25.75 14.85 17.16
C MET A 1 25.83 15.58 15.81
N ARG A 2 27.01 15.90 15.28
CA ARG A 2 27.11 16.54 13.94
C ARG A 2 27.24 15.47 12.86
N VAL A 3 26.73 15.76 11.67
CA VAL A 3 26.89 14.86 10.50
C VAL A 3 28.37 14.65 10.17
N SER A 4 29.21 15.67 10.38
CA SER A 4 30.66 15.60 10.19
C SER A 4 31.38 14.63 11.13
N ASP A 5 30.73 14.18 12.20
CA ASP A 5 31.30 13.25 13.17
C ASP A 5 30.98 11.79 12.82
N LEU A 6 30.14 11.55 11.80
CA LEU A 6 29.71 10.22 11.36
C LEU A 6 30.79 9.53 10.51
N PRO A 7 30.81 8.18 10.46
CA PRO A 7 31.75 7.41 9.64
C PRO A 7 31.35 7.40 8.16
N LEU A 8 31.07 8.57 7.59
CA LEU A 8 30.68 8.75 6.19
C LEU A 8 31.82 9.35 5.38
N ALA A 9 31.87 9.04 4.08
CA ALA A 9 32.77 9.72 3.16
C ALA A 9 32.41 11.21 3.01
N GLU A 10 33.42 12.06 2.78
CA GLU A 10 33.28 13.52 2.66
C GLU A 10 32.18 13.96 1.66
N PRO A 11 32.02 13.33 0.48
CA PRO A 11 30.95 13.71 -0.45
C PRO A 11 29.54 13.56 0.14
N TYR A 12 29.30 12.57 1.01
CA TYR A 12 28.00 12.38 1.66
C TYR A 12 27.76 13.45 2.72
N VAL A 13 28.78 13.78 3.52
CA VAL A 13 28.69 14.85 4.52
C VAL A 13 28.37 16.19 3.85
N ASP A 14 29.02 16.50 2.73
CA ASP A 14 28.75 17.71 1.94
C ASP A 14 27.33 17.71 1.35
N HIS A 15 26.89 16.59 0.75
CA HIS A 15 25.53 16.44 0.22
C HIS A 15 24.46 16.74 1.29
N PHE A 16 24.59 16.16 2.48
CA PHE A 16 23.66 16.40 3.58
C PHE A 16 23.71 17.84 4.09
N ALA A 17 24.91 18.45 4.18
CA ALA A 17 25.07 19.82 4.62
C ALA A 17 24.46 20.85 3.64
N GLU A 18 24.51 20.59 2.33
CA GLU A 18 23.85 21.38 1.27
C GLU A 18 22.33 21.35 1.39
N ARG A 19 21.78 20.21 1.84
CA ARG A 19 20.34 20.02 2.13
C ARG A 19 19.92 20.52 3.52
N GLY A 20 20.84 21.15 4.25
CA GLY A 20 20.58 21.73 5.58
C GLY A 20 20.68 20.73 6.75
N ILE A 21 21.04 19.48 6.49
CA ILE A 21 21.21 18.44 7.52
C ILE A 21 22.64 18.51 8.04
N ARG A 22 22.83 19.21 9.17
CA ARG A 22 24.16 19.42 9.79
C ARG A 22 24.28 18.80 11.17
N GLU A 23 23.17 18.70 11.89
CA GLU A 23 23.08 18.12 13.21
C GLU A 23 21.95 17.09 13.22
N LEU A 24 22.20 15.99 13.91
CA LEU A 24 21.26 14.89 14.02
C LEU A 24 20.18 15.25 15.04
N TYR A 25 18.94 14.90 14.71
CA TYR A 25 17.86 14.86 15.68
C TYR A 25 18.15 13.84 16.79
N PRO A 26 17.58 14.03 18.00
CA PRO A 26 17.76 13.09 19.11
C PRO A 26 17.54 11.61 18.73
N PRO A 27 16.44 11.20 18.06
CA PRO A 27 16.26 9.81 17.64
C PRO A 27 17.31 9.33 16.63
N GLN A 28 17.78 10.20 15.73
CA GLN A 28 18.84 9.85 14.77
C GLN A 28 20.17 9.59 15.48
N ALA A 29 20.52 10.43 16.46
CA ALA A 29 21.72 10.23 17.27
C ALA A 29 21.62 8.94 18.10
N ALA A 30 20.45 8.63 18.66
CA ALA A 30 20.20 7.38 19.36
C ALA A 30 20.35 6.15 18.44
N ALA A 31 19.96 6.25 17.16
CA ALA A 31 20.19 5.20 16.18
C ALA A 31 21.69 4.98 15.86
N VAL A 32 22.48 6.05 15.81
CA VAL A 32 23.94 5.95 15.69
C VAL A 32 24.53 5.28 16.93
N ASP A 33 24.13 5.70 18.13
CA ASP A 33 24.59 5.09 19.38
C ASP A 33 24.16 3.62 19.53
N ALA A 34 23.03 3.23 18.91
CA ALA A 34 22.56 1.85 18.82
C ALA A 34 23.37 0.99 17.81
N GLY A 35 24.28 1.59 17.06
CA GLY A 35 25.19 0.89 16.14
C GLY A 35 24.67 0.77 14.71
N VAL A 36 23.73 1.63 14.26
CA VAL A 36 23.25 1.57 12.85
C VAL A 36 24.39 1.74 11.84
N CYS A 37 25.44 2.49 12.19
CA CYS A 37 26.63 2.69 11.35
C CYS A 37 27.70 1.58 11.50
N ASP A 38 27.51 0.66 12.47
CA ASP A 38 28.48 -0.38 12.83
C ASP A 38 28.00 -1.78 12.42
N GLY A 39 26.97 -1.86 11.58
CA GLY A 39 26.36 -3.13 11.14
C GLY A 39 25.42 -3.77 12.17
N ALA A 40 25.07 -3.08 13.26
CA ALA A 40 24.12 -3.62 14.24
C ALA A 40 22.67 -3.54 13.72
N ASN A 41 21.86 -4.54 14.06
CA ASN A 41 20.43 -4.51 13.78
C ASN A 41 19.75 -3.44 14.65
N VAL A 42 18.92 -2.61 14.05
CA VAL A 42 18.23 -1.50 14.72
C VAL A 42 16.76 -1.49 14.35
N VAL A 43 15.89 -1.35 15.35
CA VAL A 43 14.48 -0.98 15.15
C VAL A 43 14.30 0.45 15.62
N ALA A 44 13.94 1.36 14.72
CA ALA A 44 13.64 2.74 15.03
C ALA A 44 12.11 2.94 15.06
N ALA A 45 11.52 2.86 16.25
CA ALA A 45 10.11 3.16 16.51
C ALA A 45 9.98 4.65 16.87
N ILE A 46 9.86 5.49 15.83
CA ILE A 46 9.89 6.94 15.98
C ILE A 46 8.79 7.58 15.12
N PRO A 47 8.23 8.74 15.53
CA PRO A 47 7.22 9.42 14.76
C PRO A 47 7.61 9.75 13.32
N THR A 48 6.57 9.92 12.50
CA THR A 48 6.68 10.53 11.18
C THR A 48 7.31 11.93 11.30
N ALA A 49 8.15 12.31 10.34
CA ALA A 49 8.97 13.53 10.31
C ALA A 49 10.22 13.55 11.23
N SER A 50 10.43 12.56 12.10
CA SER A 50 11.64 12.48 12.96
C SER A 50 12.90 11.96 12.24
N GLY A 51 12.83 11.83 10.91
CA GLY A 51 13.97 11.57 10.05
C GLY A 51 14.34 10.09 9.88
N LYS A 52 13.34 9.19 9.84
CA LYS A 52 13.51 7.75 9.53
C LYS A 52 14.37 7.51 8.29
N THR A 53 14.10 8.23 7.19
CA THR A 53 14.88 8.12 5.94
C THR A 53 16.38 8.33 6.17
N PHE A 54 16.76 9.28 7.03
CA PHE A 54 18.17 9.52 7.31
C PHE A 54 18.81 8.35 8.07
N VAL A 55 18.09 7.73 9.02
CA VAL A 55 18.55 6.51 9.71
C VAL A 55 18.79 5.37 8.72
N ALA A 56 17.90 5.22 7.74
CA ALA A 56 18.07 4.26 6.64
C ALA A 56 19.30 4.58 5.77
N GLU A 57 19.49 5.84 5.38
CA GLU A 57 20.67 6.27 4.61
C GLU A 57 21.97 5.96 5.36
N LEU A 58 22.01 6.14 6.68
CA LEU A 58 23.19 5.79 7.48
C LEU A 58 23.50 4.29 7.42
N GLY A 59 22.50 3.43 7.60
CA GLY A 59 22.68 1.98 7.51
C GLY A 59 23.16 1.55 6.11
N LEU A 60 22.52 2.07 5.05
CA LEU A 60 22.88 1.73 3.67
C LEU A 60 24.28 2.23 3.27
N LEU A 61 24.65 3.46 3.65
CA LEU A 61 25.92 4.08 3.25
C LEU A 61 27.14 3.57 4.03
N THR A 62 26.92 2.94 5.19
CA THR A 62 28.00 2.40 6.02
C THR A 62 28.14 0.88 5.91
N ALA A 63 27.22 0.22 5.20
CA ALA A 63 27.29 -1.21 4.94
C ALA A 63 28.51 -1.57 4.06
N ASP A 64 29.18 -2.67 4.38
CA ASP A 64 30.30 -3.23 3.61
C ASP A 64 29.79 -4.08 2.42
N GLY A 65 28.79 -3.59 1.68
CA GLY A 65 28.22 -4.26 0.52
C GLY A 65 26.87 -3.67 0.09
N PRO A 66 26.22 -4.26 -0.93
CA PRO A 66 24.94 -3.79 -1.43
C PRO A 66 23.85 -3.73 -0.36
N GLY A 67 23.06 -2.67 -0.41
CA GLY A 67 21.91 -2.45 0.47
C GLY A 67 20.58 -2.69 -0.24
N LEU A 68 19.59 -3.16 0.50
CA LEU A 68 18.20 -3.29 0.05
C LEU A 68 17.32 -2.35 0.87
N TYR A 69 16.50 -1.53 0.21
CA TYR A 69 15.43 -0.77 0.85
C TYR A 69 14.07 -1.36 0.46
N VAL A 70 13.37 -1.92 1.44
CA VAL A 70 12.03 -2.49 1.28
C VAL A 70 10.99 -1.42 1.54
N CYS A 71 10.27 -1.02 0.48
CA CYS A 71 9.17 -0.06 0.55
C CYS A 71 7.81 -0.75 0.74
N PRO A 72 6.89 -0.16 1.52
CA PRO A 72 5.56 -0.70 1.70
C PRO A 72 4.64 -0.51 0.49
N LEU A 73 4.87 0.52 -0.34
CA LEU A 73 4.02 0.88 -1.48
C LEU A 73 4.87 1.20 -2.72
N ARG A 74 4.36 0.87 -3.92
CA ARG A 74 5.03 1.18 -5.19
C ARG A 74 5.30 2.67 -5.39
N ALA A 75 4.34 3.53 -5.03
CA ALA A 75 4.47 4.98 -5.15
C ALA A 75 5.65 5.52 -4.32
N LEU A 76 5.80 5.02 -3.08
CA LEU A 76 6.90 5.42 -2.18
C LEU A 76 8.26 4.94 -2.69
N ALA A 77 8.32 3.78 -3.35
CA ALA A 77 9.56 3.26 -3.87
C ALA A 77 10.20 4.17 -4.93
N ARG A 78 9.39 4.87 -5.74
CA ARG A 78 9.91 5.88 -6.67
C ARG A 78 10.51 7.08 -5.93
N GLU A 79 9.83 7.59 -4.90
CA GLU A 79 10.37 8.68 -4.06
C GLU A 79 11.73 8.29 -3.45
N LYS A 80 11.83 7.07 -2.91
CA LYS A 80 13.08 6.57 -2.31
C LYS A 80 14.17 6.31 -3.34
N TYR A 81 13.81 5.80 -4.51
CA TYR A 81 14.74 5.67 -5.63
C TYR A 81 15.35 7.02 -6.00
N GLU A 82 14.52 8.05 -6.19
CA GLU A 82 15.00 9.40 -6.54
C GLU A 82 15.84 10.01 -5.41
N ALA A 83 15.48 9.78 -4.14
CA ALA A 83 16.25 10.22 -2.99
C ALA A 83 17.64 9.57 -2.96
N PHE A 84 17.75 8.25 -3.09
CA PHE A 84 19.05 7.56 -3.08
C PHE A 84 19.87 7.83 -4.33
N ALA A 85 19.24 7.94 -5.51
CA ALA A 85 19.94 8.27 -6.75
C ALA A 85 20.51 9.70 -6.74
N SER A 86 20.03 10.56 -5.83
CA SER A 86 20.62 11.90 -5.61
C SER A 86 21.91 11.87 -4.78
N LEU A 87 22.23 10.74 -4.13
CA LEU A 87 23.46 10.59 -3.34
C LEU A 87 24.68 10.48 -4.27
N PRO A 88 25.79 11.16 -3.94
CA PRO A 88 26.94 11.25 -4.83
C PRO A 88 27.68 9.90 -4.94
N GLY A 89 27.67 9.32 -6.15
CA GLY A 89 28.42 8.11 -6.46
C GLY A 89 27.78 6.80 -6.00
N VAL A 90 26.46 6.81 -5.76
CA VAL A 90 25.66 5.63 -5.41
C VAL A 90 24.88 5.20 -6.65
N ASP A 91 25.09 3.98 -7.12
CA ASP A 91 24.29 3.36 -8.17
C ASP A 91 23.04 2.72 -7.56
N VAL A 92 21.86 3.08 -8.07
CA VAL A 92 20.56 2.66 -7.50
C VAL A 92 19.72 1.91 -8.53
N GLY A 93 19.20 0.76 -8.13
CA GLY A 93 18.20 -0.02 -8.86
C GLY A 93 16.81 0.08 -8.24
N ILE A 94 15.76 -0.10 -9.04
CA ILE A 94 14.36 -0.18 -8.58
C ILE A 94 13.67 -1.43 -9.13
N SER A 95 12.91 -2.12 -8.27
CA SER A 95 12.03 -3.23 -8.67
C SER A 95 10.72 -3.22 -7.89
N THR A 96 9.66 -2.70 -8.51
CA THR A 96 8.34 -2.50 -7.88
C THR A 96 7.17 -3.00 -8.73
N GLY A 97 7.43 -3.54 -9.93
CA GLY A 97 6.42 -3.92 -10.92
C GLY A 97 6.34 -2.91 -12.06
N ASP A 98 5.93 -1.68 -11.76
CA ASP A 98 5.80 -0.60 -12.75
C ASP A 98 7.17 -0.15 -13.28
N PHE A 99 8.21 -0.34 -12.44
CA PHE A 99 9.61 -0.06 -12.73
C PHE A 99 10.41 -1.28 -12.30
N ASP A 100 10.71 -2.17 -13.25
CA ASP A 100 11.55 -3.33 -13.00
C ASP A 100 12.82 -3.22 -13.84
N ALA A 101 13.94 -2.99 -13.18
CA ALA A 101 15.24 -3.35 -13.74
C ALA A 101 15.33 -4.89 -13.83
N THR A 102 16.03 -5.40 -14.84
CA THR A 102 16.27 -6.85 -14.95
C THR A 102 17.12 -7.33 -13.77
N GLY A 103 17.04 -8.62 -13.41
CA GLY A 103 17.88 -9.17 -12.32
C GLY A 103 19.38 -8.94 -12.53
N GLU A 104 19.85 -9.03 -13.78
CA GLU A 104 21.23 -8.69 -14.17
C GLU A 104 21.56 -7.20 -14.00
N ALA A 105 20.57 -6.31 -14.18
CA ALA A 105 20.73 -4.87 -13.98
C ALA A 105 20.61 -4.46 -12.51
N LEU A 106 19.92 -5.26 -11.68
CA LEU A 106 19.89 -5.09 -10.23
C LEU A 106 21.22 -5.51 -9.61
N ALA A 107 21.81 -6.61 -10.11
CA ALA A 107 23.15 -7.03 -9.72
C ALA A 107 24.18 -5.94 -10.05
N GLY A 108 24.90 -5.47 -9.03
CA GLY A 108 25.93 -4.44 -9.16
C GLY A 108 25.50 -3.01 -8.80
N ASN A 109 24.25 -2.78 -8.41
CA ASN A 109 23.89 -1.52 -7.74
C ASN A 109 24.35 -1.54 -6.28
N ASP A 110 24.70 -0.37 -5.75
CA ASP A 110 25.00 -0.17 -4.34
C ASP A 110 23.73 -0.25 -3.49
N VAL A 111 22.60 0.24 -4.03
CA VAL A 111 21.29 0.20 -3.36
C VAL A 111 20.20 -0.32 -4.31
N VAL A 112 19.38 -1.25 -3.83
CA VAL A 112 18.16 -1.70 -4.52
C VAL A 112 16.94 -1.23 -3.74
N VAL A 113 16.02 -0.54 -4.40
CA VAL A 113 14.71 -0.17 -3.84
C VAL A 113 13.64 -1.11 -4.38
N ALA A 114 12.94 -1.83 -3.52
CA ALA A 114 11.94 -2.81 -3.95
C ALA A 114 10.75 -2.91 -2.99
N THR A 115 9.62 -3.46 -3.43
CA THR A 115 8.55 -3.88 -2.51
C THR A 115 8.85 -5.26 -1.93
N SER A 116 8.24 -5.61 -0.80
CA SER A 116 8.42 -6.94 -0.18
C SER A 116 8.06 -8.08 -1.14
N GLU A 117 7.00 -7.91 -1.94
CA GLU A 117 6.57 -8.90 -2.94
C GLU A 117 7.62 -9.10 -4.04
N LYS A 118 8.33 -8.04 -4.45
CA LYS A 118 9.37 -8.12 -5.49
C LYS A 118 10.64 -8.78 -4.97
N VAL A 119 10.98 -8.55 -3.70
CA VAL A 119 12.08 -9.26 -3.04
C VAL A 119 11.76 -10.75 -2.87
N ASP A 120 10.56 -11.09 -2.39
CA ASP A 120 10.12 -12.50 -2.30
C ASP A 120 10.10 -13.16 -3.69
N SER A 121 9.61 -12.47 -4.72
CA SER A 121 9.66 -12.95 -6.10
C SER A 121 11.10 -13.18 -6.59
N ALA A 122 12.04 -12.30 -6.27
CA ALA A 122 13.46 -12.47 -6.61
C ALA A 122 14.07 -13.69 -5.92
N ILE A 123 13.77 -13.90 -4.63
CA ILE A 123 14.16 -15.10 -3.87
C ILE A 123 13.65 -16.37 -4.56
N ARG A 124 12.37 -16.39 -4.95
CA ARG A 124 11.71 -17.53 -5.61
C ARG A 124 12.28 -17.85 -6.98
N ASN A 125 12.76 -16.83 -7.69
CA ASN A 125 13.38 -16.97 -9.01
C ASN A 125 14.90 -17.20 -8.94
N GLY A 126 15.47 -17.31 -7.74
CA GLY A 126 16.89 -17.62 -7.54
C GLY A 126 17.81 -16.48 -7.96
N ALA A 127 17.41 -15.23 -7.69
CA ALA A 127 18.24 -14.08 -8.01
C ALA A 127 19.46 -13.99 -7.08
N ASP A 128 20.66 -14.09 -7.66
CA ASP A 128 21.93 -14.16 -6.93
C ASP A 128 22.24 -12.87 -6.13
N TRP A 129 21.78 -11.70 -6.58
CA TRP A 129 22.03 -10.42 -5.92
C TRP A 129 21.49 -10.36 -4.49
N VAL A 130 20.48 -11.17 -4.17
CA VAL A 130 19.88 -11.24 -2.83
C VAL A 130 20.87 -11.81 -1.81
N ASP A 131 21.75 -12.71 -2.25
CA ASP A 131 22.69 -13.39 -1.37
C ASP A 131 23.92 -12.52 -1.04
N GLU A 132 24.12 -11.42 -1.78
CA GLU A 132 25.23 -10.46 -1.60
C GLU A 132 24.87 -9.28 -0.68
N LEU A 133 23.61 -9.17 -0.24
CA LEU A 133 23.14 -8.06 0.57
C LEU A 133 23.86 -7.99 1.92
N ALA A 134 24.40 -6.81 2.23
CA ALA A 134 25.04 -6.50 3.51
C ALA A 134 24.08 -5.81 4.48
N CYS A 135 23.10 -5.05 3.96
CA CYS A 135 22.13 -4.31 4.77
C CYS A 135 20.73 -4.37 4.14
N VAL A 136 19.70 -4.57 4.97
CA VAL A 136 18.29 -4.54 4.59
C VAL A 136 17.58 -3.50 5.46
N VAL A 137 17.15 -2.42 4.83
CA VAL A 137 16.25 -1.45 5.43
C VAL A 137 14.81 -1.87 5.16
N VAL A 138 13.97 -1.86 6.19
CA VAL A 138 12.53 -2.11 6.09
C VAL A 138 11.78 -0.87 6.52
N ASP A 139 11.11 -0.23 5.58
CA ASP A 139 10.28 0.95 5.88
C ASP A 139 8.87 0.55 6.30
N GLU A 140 8.32 1.28 7.27
CA GLU A 140 7.02 1.02 7.89
C GLU A 140 6.81 -0.44 8.32
N VAL A 141 7.77 -1.00 9.07
CA VAL A 141 7.75 -2.41 9.51
C VAL A 141 6.49 -2.81 10.30
N HIS A 142 5.79 -1.86 10.93
CA HIS A 142 4.50 -2.14 11.59
C HIS A 142 3.41 -2.64 10.62
N LEU A 143 3.57 -2.44 9.30
CA LEU A 143 2.69 -3.06 8.29
C LEU A 143 2.82 -4.59 8.24
N LEU A 144 3.71 -5.17 9.04
CA LEU A 144 3.66 -6.57 9.44
C LEU A 144 2.27 -7.01 9.95
N GLY A 145 1.52 -6.09 10.57
CA GLY A 145 0.14 -6.34 11.01
C GLY A 145 -0.92 -6.29 9.91
N ALA A 146 -0.56 -5.93 8.68
CA ALA A 146 -1.50 -5.82 7.58
C ALA A 146 -1.84 -7.19 6.98
N GLU A 147 -3.13 -7.48 6.79
CA GLU A 147 -3.63 -8.80 6.36
C GLU A 147 -3.00 -9.31 5.05
N ARG A 148 -2.91 -8.46 4.03
CA ARG A 148 -2.46 -8.88 2.68
C ARG A 148 -0.94 -8.87 2.51
N ARG A 149 -0.23 -7.96 3.18
CA ARG A 149 1.22 -7.70 2.93
C ARG A 149 2.13 -8.09 4.07
N GLY A 150 1.60 -8.10 5.29
CA GLY A 150 2.33 -8.50 6.49
C GLY A 150 2.98 -9.88 6.38
N PRO A 151 2.24 -10.94 5.98
CA PRO A 151 2.80 -12.28 5.82
C PRO A 151 3.98 -12.33 4.84
N THR A 152 3.89 -11.59 3.73
CA THR A 152 4.98 -11.52 2.74
C THR A 152 6.21 -10.83 3.31
N LEU A 153 6.05 -9.68 3.96
CA LEU A 153 7.17 -8.98 4.60
C LEU A 153 7.87 -9.87 5.63
N GLU A 154 7.08 -10.53 6.48
CA GLU A 154 7.54 -11.42 7.53
C GLU A 154 8.38 -12.58 7.00
N VAL A 155 7.86 -13.31 6.01
CA VAL A 155 8.53 -14.47 5.40
C VAL A 155 9.76 -14.04 4.59
N THR A 156 9.69 -12.88 3.93
CA THR A 156 10.83 -12.32 3.18
C THR A 156 11.99 -12.07 4.14
N LEU A 157 11.77 -11.38 5.25
CA LEU A 157 12.81 -11.08 6.23
C LEU A 157 13.37 -12.34 6.90
N ALA A 158 12.50 -13.29 7.26
CA ALA A 158 12.92 -14.58 7.79
C ALA A 158 13.84 -15.33 6.80
N THR A 159 13.49 -15.30 5.51
CA THR A 159 14.26 -15.97 4.46
C THR A 159 15.60 -15.29 4.19
N LEU A 160 15.63 -13.96 4.12
CA LEU A 160 16.86 -13.18 3.95
C LEU A 160 17.85 -13.45 5.08
N ARG A 161 17.40 -13.35 6.34
CA ARG A 161 18.25 -13.63 7.52
C ARG A 161 18.70 -15.08 7.60
N ARG A 162 17.89 -16.03 7.12
CA ARG A 162 18.28 -17.44 7.04
C ARG A 162 19.34 -17.68 5.97
N ARG A 163 19.29 -16.98 4.84
CA ARG A 163 20.29 -17.07 3.77
C ARG A 163 21.60 -16.39 4.13
N ASN A 164 21.53 -15.18 4.68
CA ASN A 164 22.66 -14.43 5.17
C ASN A 164 22.45 -14.04 6.65
N PRO A 165 22.95 -14.84 7.61
CA PRO A 165 22.84 -14.53 9.04
C PRO A 165 23.56 -13.27 9.49
N ASP A 166 24.53 -12.79 8.70
CA ASP A 166 25.32 -11.60 9.00
C ASP A 166 24.72 -10.32 8.38
N VAL A 167 23.58 -10.43 7.66
CA VAL A 167 22.92 -9.25 7.08
C VAL A 167 22.42 -8.31 8.16
N GLN A 168 22.76 -7.04 8.06
CA GLN A 168 22.23 -6.01 8.95
C GLN A 168 20.76 -5.76 8.60
N VAL A 169 19.90 -5.64 9.62
CA VAL A 169 18.50 -5.23 9.46
C VAL A 169 18.25 -3.90 10.17
N VAL A 170 17.79 -2.91 9.40
CA VAL A 170 17.38 -1.59 9.92
C VAL A 170 15.88 -1.43 9.66
N ALA A 171 15.06 -1.63 10.68
CA ALA A 171 13.61 -1.52 10.55
C ALA A 171 13.11 -0.17 11.05
N LEU A 172 12.32 0.52 10.24
CA LEU A 172 11.75 1.82 10.55
C LEU A 172 10.26 1.63 10.83
N SER A 173 9.78 2.11 11.97
CA SER A 173 8.38 1.99 12.36
C SER A 173 7.83 3.31 12.84
N ALA A 174 6.54 3.56 12.61
CA ALA A 174 5.77 4.44 13.48
C ALA A 174 5.70 3.85 14.90
N THR A 175 5.33 4.68 15.88
CA THR A 175 5.07 4.24 17.25
C THR A 175 3.95 3.19 17.26
N VAL A 176 4.16 2.08 17.97
CA VAL A 176 3.24 0.95 18.15
C VAL A 176 3.30 0.51 19.61
N ASP A 177 2.35 -0.31 20.09
CA ASP A 177 2.32 -0.76 21.51
C ASP A 177 3.37 -1.83 21.86
N ASN A 178 3.86 -2.59 20.87
CA ASN A 178 4.81 -3.70 21.10
C ASN A 178 6.13 -3.60 20.28
N PRO A 179 6.82 -2.45 20.25
CA PRO A 179 8.03 -2.28 19.44
C PRO A 179 9.17 -3.20 19.91
N GLU A 180 9.20 -3.58 21.19
CA GLU A 180 10.15 -4.56 21.75
C GLU A 180 9.92 -5.95 21.19
N ALA A 181 8.68 -6.32 20.84
CA ALA A 181 8.40 -7.60 20.20
C ALA A 181 9.06 -7.66 18.82
N ILE A 182 8.93 -6.58 18.03
CA ILE A 182 9.56 -6.46 16.71
C ILE A 182 11.09 -6.47 16.86
N ALA A 183 11.65 -5.68 17.78
CA ALA A 183 13.09 -5.65 18.04
C ALA A 183 13.63 -7.00 18.51
N GLY A 184 12.91 -7.69 19.41
CA GLY A 184 13.26 -9.00 19.91
C GLY A 184 13.10 -10.14 18.91
N TRP A 185 12.33 -9.94 17.83
CA TRP A 185 12.27 -10.84 16.67
C TRP A 185 13.45 -10.62 15.72
N LEU A 186 13.81 -9.36 15.46
CA LEU A 186 14.91 -8.99 14.57
C LEU A 186 16.30 -9.06 15.21
N ASP A 187 16.38 -9.48 16.48
CA ASP A 187 17.60 -9.43 17.30
C ASP A 187 18.28 -8.05 17.24
N ALA A 188 17.45 -7.01 17.38
CA ALA A 188 17.81 -5.63 17.13
C ALA A 188 17.80 -4.77 18.40
N THR A 189 18.62 -3.73 18.41
CA THR A 189 18.54 -2.68 19.44
C THR A 189 17.35 -1.78 19.12
N LEU A 190 16.44 -1.62 20.08
CA LEU A 190 15.29 -0.72 19.95
C LEU A 190 15.71 0.74 20.22
N VAL A 191 15.35 1.62 19.30
CA VAL A 191 15.41 3.07 19.42
C VAL A 191 13.98 3.58 19.39
N GLU A 192 13.48 3.94 20.55
CA GLU A 192 12.14 4.47 20.74
C GLU A 192 12.21 5.93 21.18
N SER A 193 11.37 6.77 20.57
CA SER A 193 11.32 8.19 20.90
C SER A 193 10.07 8.85 20.36
N ASP A 194 9.38 9.65 21.18
CA ASP A 194 8.27 10.50 20.72
C ASP A 194 8.71 11.87 20.20
N TRP A 195 10.03 12.10 20.10
CA TRP A 195 10.56 13.39 19.69
C TRP A 195 10.14 13.72 18.26
N ARG A 196 9.70 14.95 18.04
CA ARG A 196 9.35 15.51 16.72
C ARG A 196 10.07 16.85 16.51
N PRO A 197 10.38 17.24 15.25
CA PRO A 197 10.99 18.53 14.95
C PRO A 197 10.03 19.71 15.13
N VAL A 198 8.73 19.46 15.07
CA VAL A 198 7.65 20.44 15.27
C VAL A 198 6.69 19.84 16.28
N ASP A 199 6.33 20.62 17.30
CA ASP A 199 5.37 20.20 18.32
C ASP A 199 4.00 19.98 17.67
N LEU A 200 3.34 18.88 18.04
CA LEU A 200 2.00 18.52 17.56
C LEU A 200 0.98 18.80 18.66
N ARG A 201 -0.08 19.54 18.32
CA ARG A 201 -1.29 19.66 19.15
C ARG A 201 -2.38 18.81 18.55
N THR A 202 -2.98 17.93 19.34
CA THR A 202 -4.10 17.11 18.90
C THR A 202 -5.35 17.56 19.63
N GLY A 203 -6.43 17.82 18.90
CA GLY A 203 -7.67 18.32 19.48
C GLY A 203 -8.91 17.74 18.81
N VAL A 204 -10.06 17.93 19.48
CA VAL A 204 -11.37 17.54 18.96
C VAL A 204 -12.18 18.79 18.69
N ALA A 205 -12.76 18.88 17.50
CA ALA A 205 -13.66 19.94 17.11
C ALA A 205 -15.11 19.50 17.32
N VAL A 206 -15.88 20.26 18.09
CA VAL A 206 -17.33 20.12 18.23
C VAL A 206 -17.97 21.41 17.75
N GLY A 207 -18.62 21.34 16.58
CA GLY A 207 -19.06 22.54 15.87
C GLY A 207 -17.89 23.45 15.52
N GLY A 208 -17.87 24.68 16.02
CA GLY A 208 -16.78 25.64 15.76
C GLY A 208 -15.67 25.69 16.81
N HIS A 209 -15.80 24.94 17.90
CA HIS A 209 -14.86 24.99 19.02
C HIS A 209 -13.90 23.79 18.97
N VAL A 210 -12.60 24.04 19.16
CA VAL A 210 -11.58 22.98 19.22
C VAL A 210 -10.84 23.06 20.54
N ASP A 211 -10.89 21.97 21.31
CA ASP A 211 -10.08 21.78 22.52
C ASP A 211 -8.87 20.90 22.21
N PHE A 212 -7.66 21.39 22.52
CA PHE A 212 -6.40 20.66 22.31
C PHE A 212 -5.89 19.98 23.60
N ASP A 213 -5.12 18.93 23.41
CA ASP A 213 -4.41 18.15 24.44
C ASP A 213 -3.46 18.97 25.33
N ASP A 214 -2.92 20.07 24.82
CA ASP A 214 -2.08 21.00 25.59
C ASP A 214 -2.88 22.01 26.45
N GLY A 215 -4.21 21.91 26.45
CA GLY A 215 -5.15 22.76 27.17
C GLY A 215 -5.40 24.12 26.52
N THR A 216 -4.91 24.34 25.30
CA THR A 216 -5.32 25.48 24.46
C THR A 216 -6.60 25.17 23.70
N ALA A 217 -7.26 26.21 23.21
CA ALA A 217 -8.47 26.07 22.41
C ALA A 217 -8.52 27.14 21.33
N ILE A 218 -9.23 26.85 20.23
CA ILE A 218 -9.54 27.80 19.17
C ILE A 218 -11.04 27.78 18.85
N ASP A 219 -11.54 28.91 18.35
CA ASP A 219 -12.90 29.04 17.84
C ASP A 219 -12.82 29.47 16.37
N VAL A 220 -13.44 28.67 15.49
CA VAL A 220 -13.62 29.01 14.07
C VAL A 220 -15.07 29.37 13.79
N ALA A 221 -15.27 30.36 12.92
CA ALA A 221 -16.62 30.78 12.53
C ALA A 221 -17.16 29.81 11.47
N VAL A 222 -18.09 28.95 11.87
CA VAL A 222 -18.79 28.02 10.98
C VAL A 222 -20.00 28.73 10.36
N ALA A 223 -20.15 28.63 9.03
CA ALA A 223 -21.32 29.16 8.35
C ALA A 223 -22.54 28.27 8.68
N ASP A 224 -23.60 28.86 9.20
CA ASP A 224 -24.87 28.16 9.44
C ASP A 224 -25.65 28.10 8.11
N GLU A 225 -25.30 27.13 7.27
CA GLU A 225 -26.04 26.79 6.06
C GLU A 225 -26.85 25.50 6.26
N SER A 226 -27.68 25.47 7.32
CA SER A 226 -28.67 24.40 7.48
C SER A 226 -29.63 24.39 6.28
N ASN A 227 -29.42 23.48 5.33
CA ASN A 227 -30.32 23.23 4.20
C ASN A 227 -31.51 22.37 4.69
N PRO A 228 -32.76 22.87 4.72
CA PRO A 228 -33.87 22.16 5.37
C PRO A 228 -34.41 20.92 4.63
N GLU A 229 -33.76 20.44 3.57
CA GLU A 229 -34.32 19.42 2.65
C GLU A 229 -33.60 18.06 2.65
N THR A 230 -32.65 17.80 3.53
CA THR A 230 -32.18 16.42 3.79
C THR A 230 -33.08 15.76 4.83
N ASP A 231 -34.18 15.14 4.36
CA ASP A 231 -35.02 14.22 5.13
C ASP A 231 -34.20 12.97 5.52
N GLY A 232 -33.55 13.03 6.69
CA GLY A 232 -32.97 11.91 7.40
C GLY A 232 -32.98 12.22 8.90
N ASP A 233 -33.66 11.41 9.69
CA ASP A 233 -33.73 11.52 11.15
C ASP A 233 -32.32 11.38 11.77
N ASP A 234 -31.55 12.46 11.96
CA ASP A 234 -30.44 12.54 12.94
C ASP A 234 -30.04 14.02 13.22
N ASP A 235 -30.23 14.42 14.49
CA ASP A 235 -29.57 15.38 15.37
C ASP A 235 -29.31 16.89 15.04
N ASP A 236 -29.50 17.75 16.07
CA ASP A 236 -29.42 19.22 16.09
C ASP A 236 -27.96 19.79 16.03
N GLY A 237 -27.03 19.11 15.34
CA GLY A 237 -25.61 19.49 15.22
C GLY A 237 -25.24 20.32 13.97
N LEU A 238 -24.09 21.01 14.00
CA LEU A 238 -23.50 21.63 12.80
C LEU A 238 -22.90 20.53 11.90
N ASP A 239 -23.01 20.68 10.58
CA ASP A 239 -22.46 19.72 9.60
C ASP A 239 -20.92 19.64 9.69
N ASP A 240 -20.38 18.44 9.92
CA ASP A 240 -18.94 18.13 9.93
C ASP A 240 -18.20 18.67 8.70
N THR A 241 -18.89 18.75 7.55
CA THR A 241 -18.36 19.33 6.31
C THR A 241 -18.09 20.83 6.46
N GLU A 242 -19.03 21.57 7.05
CA GLU A 242 -18.88 23.01 7.27
C GLU A 242 -17.89 23.33 8.39
N VAL A 243 -17.84 22.48 9.43
CA VAL A 243 -16.77 22.55 10.45
C VAL A 243 -15.39 22.37 9.81
N THR A 244 -15.26 21.34 8.95
CA THR A 244 -14.02 21.09 8.21
C THR A 244 -13.67 22.26 7.29
N ALA A 245 -14.66 22.83 6.58
CA ALA A 245 -14.46 23.99 5.73
C ALA A 245 -13.96 25.22 6.50
N ALA A 246 -14.56 25.51 7.65
CA ALA A 246 -14.13 26.60 8.52
C ALA A 246 -12.69 26.41 9.03
N LEU A 247 -12.31 25.19 9.41
CA LEU A 247 -10.94 24.88 9.84
C LEU A 247 -9.91 25.03 8.71
N VAL A 248 -10.28 24.66 7.48
CA VAL A 248 -9.43 24.84 6.29
C VAL A 248 -9.28 26.33 5.98
N ALA A 249 -10.39 27.08 5.92
CA ALA A 249 -10.38 28.50 5.63
C ALA A 249 -9.55 29.30 6.65
N ASP A 250 -9.71 29.00 7.94
CA ASP A 250 -8.89 29.57 9.02
C ASP A 250 -7.38 29.31 8.80
N THR A 251 -7.03 28.06 8.46
CA THR A 251 -5.64 27.68 8.18
C THR A 251 -5.06 28.46 6.99
N VAL A 252 -5.84 28.61 5.92
CA VAL A 252 -5.41 29.27 4.68
C VAL A 252 -5.28 30.78 4.86
N ALA A 253 -6.21 31.42 5.58
CA ALA A 253 -6.13 32.84 5.93
C ALA A 253 -4.84 33.18 6.70
N ASP A 254 -4.35 32.22 7.48
CA ASP A 254 -3.10 32.27 8.23
C ASP A 254 -1.85 31.89 7.41
N GLY A 255 -1.99 31.68 6.10
CA GLY A 255 -0.91 31.28 5.18
C GLY A 255 -0.46 29.83 5.33
N GLY A 256 -1.26 29.00 6.01
CA GLY A 256 -1.07 27.56 6.14
C GLY A 256 -1.63 26.78 4.95
N GLN A 257 -1.20 25.53 4.84
CA GLN A 257 -1.88 24.53 4.00
C GLN A 257 -2.54 23.51 4.92
N CYS A 258 -3.62 22.88 4.43
CA CYS A 258 -4.40 21.91 5.18
C CYS A 258 -4.46 20.55 4.48
N LEU A 259 -4.48 19.46 5.25
CA LEU A 259 -4.95 18.16 4.78
C LEU A 259 -6.28 17.85 5.46
N ALA A 260 -7.27 17.39 4.70
CA ALA A 260 -8.55 16.95 5.23
C ALA A 260 -8.77 15.48 4.89
N PHE A 261 -8.83 14.60 5.90
CA PHE A 261 -9.04 13.17 5.73
C PHE A 261 -10.52 12.81 5.89
N VAL A 262 -11.01 12.01 4.95
CA VAL A 262 -12.41 11.52 4.90
C VAL A 262 -12.46 10.01 4.62
N ARG A 263 -13.58 9.36 4.90
CA ARG A 263 -13.72 7.89 4.89
C ARG A 263 -13.77 7.27 3.50
N SER A 264 -14.16 8.03 2.47
CA SER A 264 -14.39 7.47 1.13
C SER A 264 -13.96 8.39 0.00
N ARG A 265 -13.82 7.81 -1.19
CA ARG A 265 -13.47 8.53 -2.42
C ARG A 265 -14.53 9.58 -2.77
N THR A 266 -15.80 9.21 -2.64
CA THR A 266 -16.93 10.11 -2.90
C THR A 266 -16.91 11.31 -1.96
N GLU A 267 -16.65 11.07 -0.68
CA GLU A 267 -16.54 12.13 0.32
C GLU A 267 -15.35 13.07 0.04
N ALA A 268 -14.24 12.54 -0.47
CA ALA A 268 -13.05 13.34 -0.75
C ALA A 268 -13.31 14.31 -1.90
N VAL A 269 -14.02 13.84 -2.94
CA VAL A 269 -14.48 14.68 -4.06
C VAL A 269 -15.49 15.71 -3.57
N ALA A 270 -16.52 15.29 -2.82
CA ALA A 270 -17.58 16.18 -2.34
C ALA A 270 -17.04 17.31 -1.46
N LEU A 271 -16.15 16.99 -0.51
CA LEU A 271 -15.50 18.00 0.34
C LEU A 271 -14.61 18.94 -0.48
N ALA A 272 -13.87 18.43 -1.47
CA ALA A 272 -13.04 19.26 -2.34
C ALA A 272 -13.88 20.21 -3.21
N GLU A 273 -14.99 19.74 -3.77
CA GLU A 273 -15.92 20.57 -4.55
C GLU A 273 -16.54 21.66 -3.68
N ARG A 274 -16.96 21.34 -2.44
CA ARG A 274 -17.47 22.33 -1.49
C ARG A 274 -16.42 23.40 -1.13
N LEU A 275 -15.19 22.98 -0.81
CA LEU A 275 -14.08 23.90 -0.50
C LEU A 275 -13.64 24.74 -1.71
N ALA A 276 -13.85 24.25 -2.93
CA ALA A 276 -13.52 25.00 -4.14
C ALA A 276 -14.37 26.27 -4.30
N GLU A 277 -15.54 26.33 -3.66
CA GLU A 277 -16.42 27.52 -3.63
C GLU A 277 -15.82 28.67 -2.82
N ASP A 278 -14.92 28.36 -1.87
CA ASP A 278 -14.30 29.36 -0.98
C ASP A 278 -13.17 30.15 -1.67
N GLY A 279 -12.73 29.71 -2.85
CA GLY A 279 -11.73 30.44 -3.65
C GLY A 279 -10.35 30.53 -2.99
N LEU A 280 -9.92 29.45 -2.31
CA LEU A 280 -8.69 29.39 -1.50
C LEU A 280 -7.42 29.76 -2.26
N ALA A 281 -7.36 29.53 -3.57
CA ALA A 281 -6.23 29.96 -4.41
C ALA A 281 -6.05 31.48 -4.45
N GLY A 282 -7.16 32.24 -4.40
CA GLY A 282 -7.14 33.69 -4.32
C GLY A 282 -6.63 34.18 -2.98
N GLU A 283 -7.13 33.57 -1.90
CA GLU A 283 -6.74 33.89 -0.52
C GLU A 283 -5.24 33.62 -0.27
N MET A 284 -4.74 32.46 -0.73
CA MET A 284 -3.34 32.08 -0.58
C MET A 284 -2.42 32.72 -1.63
N GLY A 285 -2.98 33.40 -2.65
CA GLY A 285 -2.22 34.09 -3.69
C GLY A 285 -1.53 33.19 -4.72
N ILE A 286 -2.08 31.99 -4.96
CA ILE A 286 -1.47 30.92 -5.78
C ILE A 286 -2.17 30.68 -7.12
N GLY A 287 -3.16 31.50 -7.49
CA GLY A 287 -4.04 31.23 -8.64
C GLY A 287 -3.34 30.88 -9.96
N SER A 288 -2.20 31.49 -10.29
CA SER A 288 -1.47 31.15 -11.52
C SER A 288 -0.78 29.79 -11.47
N ALA A 289 -0.29 29.38 -10.30
CA ALA A 289 0.38 28.10 -10.13
C ALA A 289 -0.65 26.96 -10.00
N ALA A 290 -1.75 27.24 -9.30
CA ALA A 290 -2.93 26.40 -9.24
C ALA A 290 -3.52 26.10 -10.63
N GLU A 291 -3.62 27.11 -11.52
CA GLU A 291 -4.04 26.92 -12.91
C GLU A 291 -3.06 26.04 -13.70
N ALA A 292 -1.75 26.24 -13.52
CA ALA A 292 -0.75 25.41 -14.20
C ALA A 292 -0.83 23.93 -13.76
N ALA A 293 -1.03 23.67 -12.48
CA ALA A 293 -1.27 22.31 -11.98
C ALA A 293 -2.57 21.71 -12.52
N ALA A 294 -3.63 22.51 -12.65
CA ALA A 294 -4.89 22.06 -13.26
C ALA A 294 -4.72 21.68 -14.75
N ASP A 295 -3.97 22.49 -15.52
CA ASP A 295 -3.63 22.18 -16.92
C ASP A 295 -2.83 20.87 -17.04
N GLU A 296 -1.91 20.61 -16.10
CA GLU A 296 -1.17 19.34 -16.05
C GLU A 296 -2.09 18.15 -15.74
N VAL A 297 -3.08 18.30 -14.86
CA VAL A 297 -4.09 17.26 -14.59
C VAL A 297 -4.92 16.97 -15.84
N GLU A 298 -5.41 17.99 -16.54
CA GLU A 298 -6.20 17.80 -17.77
C GLU A 298 -5.39 17.16 -18.91
N ALA A 299 -4.06 17.25 -18.86
CA ALA A 299 -3.18 16.60 -19.83
C ALA A 299 -3.01 15.09 -19.59
N VAL A 300 -3.35 14.57 -18.40
CA VAL A 300 -3.21 13.15 -18.06
C VAL A 300 -4.30 12.29 -18.71
N ASP A 301 -5.56 12.72 -18.64
CA ASP A 301 -6.69 12.11 -19.33
C ASP A 301 -7.89 13.08 -19.47
N GLY A 302 -8.91 12.67 -20.23
CA GLY A 302 -10.15 13.43 -20.43
C GLY A 302 -11.33 12.91 -19.60
N THR A 303 -11.10 12.26 -18.45
CA THR A 303 -12.18 11.68 -17.64
C THR A 303 -12.96 12.75 -16.88
N VAL A 304 -14.19 12.41 -16.43
CA VAL A 304 -14.98 13.29 -15.57
C VAL A 304 -14.24 13.57 -14.27
N THR A 305 -13.64 12.55 -13.66
CA THR A 305 -12.85 12.68 -12.43
C THR A 305 -11.63 13.57 -12.62
N GLY A 306 -10.90 13.45 -13.74
CA GLY A 306 -9.77 14.33 -14.06
C GLY A 306 -10.19 15.79 -14.18
N ARG A 307 -11.32 16.07 -14.85
CA ARG A 307 -11.90 17.42 -14.95
C ARG A 307 -12.32 17.98 -13.59
N GLN A 308 -13.03 17.20 -12.78
CA GLN A 308 -13.41 17.62 -11.42
C GLN A 308 -12.19 17.98 -10.58
N LEU A 309 -11.11 17.19 -10.68
CA LEU A 309 -9.86 17.47 -10.00
C LEU A 309 -9.22 18.78 -10.47
N ALA A 310 -9.17 19.00 -11.78
CA ALA A 310 -8.65 20.24 -12.36
C ALA A 310 -9.48 21.46 -11.93
N ASP A 311 -10.81 21.36 -11.97
CA ASP A 311 -11.72 22.43 -11.53
C ASP A 311 -11.52 22.80 -10.06
N CYS A 312 -11.39 21.80 -9.17
CA CYS A 312 -11.06 22.05 -7.76
C CYS A 312 -9.67 22.72 -7.64
N LEU A 313 -8.68 22.23 -8.39
CA LEU A 313 -7.29 22.71 -8.31
C LEU A 313 -7.20 24.19 -8.67
N ARG A 314 -7.97 24.67 -9.65
CA ARG A 314 -8.04 26.11 -9.99
C ARG A 314 -8.45 26.99 -8.81
N SER A 315 -9.28 26.46 -7.91
CA SER A 315 -9.66 27.10 -6.65
C SER A 315 -8.68 26.85 -5.51
N GLY A 316 -7.58 26.14 -5.74
CA GLY A 316 -6.53 25.84 -4.75
C GLY A 316 -6.79 24.60 -3.91
N VAL A 317 -7.74 23.75 -4.32
CA VAL A 317 -8.15 22.55 -3.59
C VAL A 317 -7.96 21.33 -4.45
N ALA A 318 -7.46 20.23 -3.91
CA ALA A 318 -7.39 18.96 -4.63
C ALA A 318 -8.07 17.85 -3.83
N PHE A 319 -8.48 16.78 -4.50
CA PHE A 319 -8.79 15.52 -3.85
C PHE A 319 -7.76 14.45 -4.19
N HIS A 320 -7.51 13.52 -3.27
CA HIS A 320 -6.53 12.44 -3.44
C HIS A 320 -7.04 11.10 -2.94
N HIS A 321 -7.12 10.11 -3.83
CA HIS A 321 -7.52 8.75 -3.50
C HIS A 321 -7.05 7.74 -4.55
N ALA A 322 -7.14 6.44 -4.24
CA ALA A 322 -6.72 5.36 -5.13
C ALA A 322 -7.42 5.32 -6.51
N GLY A 323 -8.63 5.87 -6.62
CA GLY A 323 -9.36 5.95 -7.91
C GLY A 323 -8.77 6.92 -8.93
N LEU A 324 -7.82 7.78 -8.55
CA LEU A 324 -7.07 8.64 -9.48
C LEU A 324 -5.99 7.84 -10.21
N ARG A 325 -5.56 8.29 -11.39
CA ARG A 325 -4.38 7.71 -12.05
C ARG A 325 -3.09 8.14 -11.33
N SER A 326 -2.00 7.40 -11.54
CA SER A 326 -0.69 7.75 -10.97
C SER A 326 -0.21 9.14 -11.40
N GLY A 327 -0.48 9.54 -12.65
CA GLY A 327 -0.22 10.89 -13.15
C GLY A 327 -0.93 11.98 -12.36
N HIS A 328 -2.25 11.84 -12.14
CA HIS A 328 -3.03 12.78 -11.33
C HIS A 328 -2.48 12.91 -9.90
N ARG A 329 -2.22 11.78 -9.23
CA ARG A 329 -1.68 11.78 -7.86
C ARG A 329 -0.33 12.50 -7.80
N SER A 330 0.54 12.26 -8.77
CA SER A 330 1.86 12.90 -8.83
C SER A 330 1.75 14.43 -8.96
N VAL A 331 0.82 14.92 -9.78
CA VAL A 331 0.57 16.37 -9.93
C VAL A 331 0.03 16.97 -8.63
N VAL A 332 -0.96 16.34 -7.99
CA VAL A 332 -1.52 16.82 -6.71
C VAL A 332 -0.46 16.86 -5.60
N GLU A 333 0.36 15.82 -5.48
CA GLU A 333 1.43 15.73 -4.49
C GLU A 333 2.52 16.77 -4.73
N ALA A 334 2.89 17.02 -5.99
CA ALA A 334 3.82 18.08 -6.37
C ALA A 334 3.25 19.46 -6.08
N ALA A 335 2.03 19.74 -6.55
CA ALA A 335 1.36 21.03 -6.32
C ALA A 335 1.25 21.36 -4.83
N PHE A 336 0.94 20.38 -3.97
CA PHE A 336 0.90 20.64 -2.53
C PHE A 336 2.29 20.86 -1.93
N ARG A 337 3.30 20.08 -2.33
CA ARG A 337 4.68 20.25 -1.87
C ARG A 337 5.26 21.61 -2.26
N ASP A 338 4.97 22.06 -3.47
CA ASP A 338 5.46 23.31 -4.05
C ASP A 338 4.63 24.53 -3.63
N ARG A 339 3.57 24.31 -2.84
CA ARG A 339 2.60 25.31 -2.34
C ARG A 339 1.74 25.94 -3.44
N ASP A 340 1.45 25.20 -4.48
CA ASP A 340 0.52 25.55 -5.56
C ASP A 340 -0.91 25.07 -5.28
N ALA A 341 -1.11 24.28 -4.21
CA ALA A 341 -2.42 23.91 -3.66
C ALA A 341 -2.50 24.25 -2.17
N ALA A 342 -3.65 24.77 -1.73
CA ALA A 342 -3.93 25.17 -0.35
C ALA A 342 -4.44 24.01 0.52
N CYS A 343 -5.25 23.13 -0.06
CA CYS A 343 -5.84 21.99 0.64
C CYS A 343 -5.83 20.70 -0.21
N ILE A 344 -5.61 19.55 0.43
CA ILE A 344 -5.93 18.23 -0.14
C ILE A 344 -7.01 17.55 0.72
N CYS A 345 -8.11 17.16 0.10
CA CYS A 345 -9.10 16.25 0.65
C CYS A 345 -8.77 14.80 0.27
N ALA A 346 -8.45 13.94 1.24
CA ALA A 346 -7.90 12.61 0.94
C ALA A 346 -8.56 11.47 1.69
N THR A 347 -8.52 10.27 1.10
CA THR A 347 -8.73 9.04 1.87
C THR A 347 -7.48 8.69 2.69
N PRO A 348 -7.58 7.86 3.75
CA PRO A 348 -6.46 7.48 4.62
C PRO A 348 -5.20 6.99 3.90
N THR A 349 -5.35 6.47 2.68
CA THR A 349 -4.27 6.01 1.82
C THR A 349 -3.17 7.05 1.57
N LEU A 350 -3.46 8.35 1.67
CA LEU A 350 -2.42 9.40 1.55
C LEU A 350 -1.53 9.50 2.79
N ALA A 351 -2.03 9.10 3.97
CA ALA A 351 -1.27 9.14 5.22
C ALA A 351 -0.09 8.17 5.20
N ALA A 352 -0.19 7.10 4.40
CA ALA A 352 0.87 6.12 4.20
C ALA A 352 1.80 6.53 3.04
N GLY A 353 3.07 6.82 3.36
CA GLY A 353 4.14 6.79 2.35
C GLY A 353 4.18 7.92 1.32
N VAL A 354 3.68 9.12 1.63
CA VAL A 354 3.98 10.34 0.84
C VAL A 354 4.43 11.46 1.76
N ASN A 355 5.51 12.17 1.41
CA ASN A 355 6.01 13.30 2.19
C ASN A 355 5.28 14.62 1.86
N VAL A 356 4.04 14.77 2.36
CA VAL A 356 3.20 15.98 2.23
C VAL A 356 2.80 16.55 3.60
N PRO A 357 3.70 17.21 4.34
CA PRO A 357 3.35 17.83 5.62
C PRO A 357 2.50 19.09 5.42
N ALA A 358 1.59 19.36 6.35
CA ALA A 358 0.67 20.52 6.34
C ALA A 358 0.70 21.26 7.68
N ARG A 359 0.23 22.50 7.73
CA ARG A 359 0.15 23.23 9.02
C ARG A 359 -0.91 22.62 9.92
N ARG A 360 -2.09 22.36 9.34
CA ARG A 360 -3.21 21.70 10.00
C ARG A 360 -3.58 20.42 9.25
N VAL A 361 -3.92 19.38 10.00
CA VAL A 361 -4.56 18.17 9.52
C VAL A 361 -5.94 18.10 10.17
N VAL A 362 -6.98 17.89 9.38
CA VAL A 362 -8.35 17.68 9.85
C VAL A 362 -8.72 16.24 9.51
N VAL A 363 -9.11 15.44 10.48
CA VAL A 363 -9.66 14.10 10.28
C VAL A 363 -11.17 14.21 10.50
N ARG A 364 -11.92 14.32 9.41
CA ARG A 364 -13.37 14.51 9.48
C ARG A 364 -14.09 13.22 9.84
N ASP A 365 -13.68 12.11 9.22
CA ASP A 365 -14.35 10.81 9.42
C ASP A 365 -13.39 9.81 10.07
N GLN A 366 -13.77 9.26 11.23
CA GLN A 366 -12.95 8.31 11.98
C GLN A 366 -13.53 6.88 12.00
N LYS A 367 -14.54 6.63 11.15
CA LYS A 367 -15.17 5.31 10.96
C LYS A 367 -15.21 4.93 9.47
N ARG A 368 -15.01 3.65 9.17
CA ARG A 368 -15.13 3.08 7.83
C ARG A 368 -16.06 1.87 7.80
N TYR A 369 -16.64 1.56 6.65
CA TYR A 369 -17.49 0.39 6.48
C TYR A 369 -16.63 -0.87 6.31
N ALA A 370 -16.78 -1.84 7.22
CA ALA A 370 -16.06 -3.12 7.21
C ALA A 370 -16.96 -4.27 6.71
N GLY A 371 -17.74 -4.03 5.65
CA GLY A 371 -18.59 -5.03 4.99
C GLY A 371 -19.88 -5.40 5.74
N SER A 372 -19.91 -5.29 7.07
CA SER A 372 -21.10 -5.62 7.88
C SER A 372 -21.56 -4.47 8.77
N ALA A 373 -20.64 -3.63 9.23
CA ALA A 373 -20.92 -2.48 10.08
C ALA A 373 -19.91 -1.35 9.83
N MET A 374 -20.21 -0.17 10.37
CA MET A 374 -19.23 0.90 10.53
C MET A 374 -18.31 0.53 11.70
N GLU A 375 -17.01 0.55 11.45
CA GLU A 375 -15.98 0.29 12.45
C GLU A 375 -15.09 1.52 12.57
N TRP A 376 -14.62 1.78 13.79
CA TRP A 376 -13.62 2.81 14.03
C TRP A 376 -12.32 2.50 13.31
N LEU A 377 -11.65 3.53 12.82
CA LEU A 377 -10.30 3.39 12.30
C LEU A 377 -9.34 2.94 13.41
N PRO A 378 -8.28 2.19 13.05
CA PRO A 378 -7.20 1.91 13.98
C PRO A 378 -6.55 3.21 14.48
N THR A 379 -6.19 3.27 15.75
CA THR A 379 -5.50 4.42 16.36
C THR A 379 -4.20 4.73 15.63
N LEU A 380 -3.44 3.70 15.22
CA LEU A 380 -2.23 3.88 14.42
C LEU A 380 -2.50 4.63 13.10
N GLU A 381 -3.61 4.33 12.42
CA GLU A 381 -3.98 4.94 11.14
C GLU A 381 -4.30 6.43 11.32
N VAL A 382 -5.06 6.78 12.36
CA VAL A 382 -5.38 8.17 12.71
C VAL A 382 -4.12 8.93 13.15
N HIS A 383 -3.27 8.33 13.98
CA HIS A 383 -2.01 8.93 14.41
C HIS A 383 -1.05 9.18 13.24
N GLN A 384 -1.06 8.33 12.21
CA GLN A 384 -0.31 8.57 10.97
C GLN A 384 -0.82 9.79 10.20
N MET A 385 -2.15 10.01 10.16
CA MET A 385 -2.74 11.22 9.60
C MET A 385 -2.32 12.45 10.40
N CYS A 386 -2.55 12.44 11.72
CA CYS A 386 -2.21 13.53 12.63
C CYS A 386 -0.72 13.88 12.56
N GLY A 387 0.15 12.87 12.41
CA GLY A 387 1.60 13.04 12.27
C GLY A 387 2.05 13.77 10.99
N ARG A 388 1.15 14.11 10.07
CA ARG A 388 1.42 14.99 8.92
C ARG A 388 1.27 16.47 9.25
N ALA A 389 0.74 16.82 10.43
CA ALA A 389 0.64 18.20 10.88
C ALA A 389 2.01 18.73 11.37
N GLY A 390 2.29 19.99 11.02
CA GLY A 390 3.53 20.70 11.29
C GLY A 390 4.58 20.51 10.20
N ARG A 391 4.92 21.58 9.47
CA ARG A 391 6.00 21.58 8.46
C ARG A 391 7.34 21.98 9.11
N PRO A 392 8.35 21.08 9.12
CA PRO A 392 9.65 21.38 9.72
C PRO A 392 10.29 22.65 9.16
N GLY A 393 10.68 23.57 10.05
CA GLY A 393 11.32 24.83 9.69
C GLY A 393 10.40 25.91 9.12
N LEU A 394 9.10 25.63 8.96
CA LEU A 394 8.10 26.58 8.46
C LEU A 394 7.05 26.93 9.51
N ASP A 395 6.53 25.94 10.23
CA ASP A 395 5.48 26.13 11.22
C ASP A 395 6.04 26.09 12.65
N PRO A 396 5.50 26.93 13.57
CA PRO A 396 5.89 26.89 14.97
C PRO A 396 5.36 25.66 15.72
N HIS A 397 4.21 25.14 15.29
CA HIS A 397 3.55 23.93 15.76
C HIS A 397 2.66 23.39 14.63
N GLY A 398 2.36 22.09 14.68
CA GLY A 398 1.33 21.44 13.87
C GLY A 398 0.04 21.27 14.67
N GLU A 399 -1.10 21.33 13.99
CA GLU A 399 -2.41 21.08 14.59
C GLU A 399 -3.08 19.90 13.91
N ALA A 400 -3.49 18.89 14.67
CA ALA A 400 -4.31 17.79 14.21
C ALA A 400 -5.68 17.88 14.89
N VAL A 401 -6.74 17.94 14.10
CA VAL A 401 -8.11 18.19 14.58
C VAL A 401 -9.01 17.04 14.15
N LEU A 402 -9.61 16.36 15.11
CA LEU A 402 -10.63 15.32 14.88
C LEU A 402 -12.00 15.99 14.91
N VAL A 403 -12.80 15.88 13.85
CA VAL A 403 -14.15 16.45 13.85
C VAL A 403 -15.13 15.46 14.46
N GLY A 404 -15.95 15.93 15.39
CA GLY A 404 -17.03 15.16 15.99
C GLY A 404 -18.15 16.05 16.52
N ASP A 405 -19.01 15.43 17.30
CA ASP A 405 -20.19 16.04 17.93
C ASP A 405 -20.15 15.85 19.45
N GLU A 406 -21.16 16.38 20.16
CA GLU A 406 -21.26 16.26 21.63
C GLU A 406 -21.31 14.79 22.11
N ASP A 407 -21.78 13.86 21.27
CA ASP A 407 -21.93 12.44 21.60
C ASP A 407 -20.64 11.64 21.37
N THR A 408 -19.79 12.08 20.45
CA THR A 408 -18.56 11.38 20.03
C THR A 408 -17.29 11.98 20.62
N GLU A 409 -17.32 13.23 21.09
CA GLU A 409 -16.16 13.96 21.61
C GLU A 409 -15.34 13.13 22.61
N ALA A 410 -16.00 12.61 23.65
CA ALA A 410 -15.32 11.85 24.70
C ALA A 410 -14.66 10.56 24.17
N GLU A 411 -15.30 9.88 23.21
CA GLU A 411 -14.76 8.66 22.60
C GLU A 411 -13.57 8.99 21.67
N LEU A 412 -13.62 10.13 20.96
CA LEU A 412 -12.50 10.61 20.13
C LEU A 412 -11.29 10.96 20.99
N VAL A 413 -11.50 11.62 22.13
CA VAL A 413 -10.43 11.93 23.09
C VAL A 413 -9.81 10.64 23.63
N GLU A 414 -10.64 9.74 24.19
CA GLU A 414 -10.16 8.49 24.78
C GLU A 414 -9.40 7.63 23.76
N ARG A 415 -9.90 7.53 22.53
CA ARG A 415 -9.36 6.60 21.52
C ARG A 415 -8.13 7.13 20.80
N TYR A 416 -8.10 8.42 20.46
CA TYR A 416 -7.12 8.96 19.51
C TYR A 416 -6.25 10.07 20.08
N VAL A 417 -6.70 10.80 21.10
CA VAL A 417 -5.89 11.84 21.76
C VAL A 417 -5.09 11.24 22.91
N GLU A 418 -5.77 10.48 23.78
CA GLU A 418 -5.15 9.81 24.94
C GLU A 418 -4.76 8.36 24.65
N GLY A 419 -5.37 7.74 23.63
CA GLY A 419 -5.16 6.35 23.29
C GLY A 419 -3.82 6.09 22.59
N GLU A 420 -3.22 4.94 22.90
CA GLU A 420 -1.99 4.46 22.28
C GLU A 420 -2.30 3.62 21.03
N PRO A 421 -1.42 3.60 20.00
CA PRO A 421 -1.59 2.76 18.82
C PRO A 421 -1.68 1.27 19.18
N GLU A 422 -2.40 0.49 18.37
CA GLU A 422 -2.54 -0.95 18.61
C GLU A 422 -1.21 -1.71 18.49
N ALA A 423 -1.12 -2.84 19.19
CA ALA A 423 -0.04 -3.80 19.02
C ALA A 423 -0.06 -4.41 17.61
N VAL A 424 1.13 -4.60 17.05
CA VAL A 424 1.32 -5.29 15.76
C VAL A 424 1.17 -6.79 16.00
N GLU A 425 0.24 -7.42 15.29
CA GLU A 425 0.02 -8.88 15.33
C GLU A 425 0.35 -9.50 13.98
N SER A 426 1.08 -10.61 13.95
CA SER A 426 1.29 -11.35 12.69
C SER A 426 -0.02 -11.85 12.10
N LYS A 427 -0.14 -11.74 10.77
CA LYS A 427 -1.24 -12.32 9.97
C LYS A 427 -0.83 -13.58 9.20
N LEU A 428 0.36 -14.14 9.46
CA LEU A 428 0.92 -15.28 8.71
C LEU A 428 0.05 -16.56 8.78
N ALA A 429 -0.67 -16.76 9.88
CA ALA A 429 -1.54 -17.93 10.06
C ALA A 429 -2.86 -17.86 9.25
N ASP A 430 -3.12 -16.76 8.52
CA ASP A 430 -4.18 -16.73 7.52
C ASP A 430 -3.99 -17.88 6.52
N PRO A 431 -5.01 -18.75 6.29
CA PRO A 431 -4.85 -19.91 5.42
C PRO A 431 -4.42 -19.61 3.99
N ALA A 432 -4.91 -18.53 3.37
CA ALA A 432 -4.56 -18.18 2.00
C ALA A 432 -3.11 -17.71 1.91
N SER A 433 -2.66 -16.92 2.89
CA SER A 433 -1.28 -16.47 3.00
C SER A 433 -0.32 -17.62 3.27
N LEU A 434 -0.65 -18.49 4.24
CA LEU A 434 0.19 -19.61 4.64
C LEU A 434 0.40 -20.60 3.50
N ARG A 435 -0.66 -20.97 2.74
CA ARG A 435 -0.52 -21.85 1.56
C ARG A 435 0.47 -21.29 0.54
N THR A 436 0.45 -19.98 0.32
CA THR A 436 1.35 -19.31 -0.64
C THR A 436 2.81 -19.45 -0.21
N HIS A 437 3.11 -19.22 1.06
CA HIS A 437 4.48 -19.30 1.58
C HIS A 437 4.95 -20.74 1.79
N VAL A 438 4.07 -21.68 2.16
CA VAL A 438 4.38 -23.12 2.20
C VAL A 438 4.74 -23.64 0.81
N LEU A 439 3.95 -23.29 -0.22
CA LEU A 439 4.27 -23.66 -1.60
C LEU A 439 5.62 -23.06 -2.02
N SER A 440 5.88 -21.79 -1.69
CA SER A 440 7.16 -21.14 -1.97
C SER A 440 8.34 -21.90 -1.35
N ALA A 441 8.26 -22.25 -0.06
CA ALA A 441 9.33 -22.97 0.64
C ALA A 441 9.65 -24.34 -0.01
N ILE A 442 8.61 -25.05 -0.47
CA ILE A 442 8.77 -26.34 -1.17
C ILE A 442 9.32 -26.14 -2.60
N ALA A 443 8.76 -25.20 -3.37
CA ALA A 443 9.10 -24.99 -4.78
C ALA A 443 10.52 -24.44 -4.98
N THR A 444 11.03 -23.67 -4.01
CA THR A 444 12.40 -23.15 -3.99
C THR A 444 13.41 -24.15 -3.43
N GLY A 445 12.94 -25.28 -2.89
CA GLY A 445 13.78 -26.31 -2.28
C GLY A 445 14.33 -25.93 -0.91
N PHE A 446 13.80 -24.90 -0.24
CA PHE A 446 14.18 -24.58 1.14
C PHE A 446 13.69 -25.62 2.15
N ALA A 447 12.59 -26.30 1.83
CA ALA A 447 12.01 -27.33 2.67
C ALA A 447 11.42 -28.48 1.85
N GLU A 448 11.64 -29.70 2.33
CA GLU A 448 11.16 -30.94 1.72
C GLU A 448 10.32 -31.76 2.70
N THR A 449 10.15 -31.29 3.93
CA THR A 449 9.35 -31.91 5.00
C THR A 449 8.59 -30.84 5.79
N GLU A 450 7.52 -31.22 6.49
CA GLU A 450 6.78 -30.30 7.39
C GLU A 450 7.67 -29.74 8.51
N GLU A 451 8.61 -30.53 9.02
CA GLU A 451 9.60 -30.08 10.00
C GLU A 451 10.52 -28.99 9.43
N GLU A 452 11.01 -29.15 8.19
CA GLU A 452 11.83 -28.14 7.54
C GLU A 452 11.04 -26.87 7.19
N ILE A 453 9.75 -27.00 6.82
CA ILE A 453 8.86 -25.85 6.60
C ILE A 453 8.71 -25.07 7.91
N LEU A 454 8.46 -25.76 9.02
CA LEU A 454 8.40 -25.13 10.34
C LEU A 454 9.72 -24.45 10.69
N GLY A 455 10.86 -25.07 10.40
CA GLY A 455 12.17 -24.44 10.58
C GLY A 455 12.39 -23.19 9.71
N VAL A 456 11.73 -23.06 8.55
CA VAL A 456 11.72 -21.80 7.78
C VAL A 456 10.93 -20.75 8.53
N PHE A 457 9.77 -21.13 9.07
CA PHE A 457 8.89 -20.20 9.75
C PHE A 457 9.29 -19.90 11.21
N GLU A 458 10.20 -20.66 11.82
CA GLU A 458 10.76 -20.35 13.15
C GLU A 458 11.42 -18.96 13.21
N GLY A 459 11.93 -18.47 12.08
CA GLY A 459 12.51 -17.13 11.95
C GLY A 459 11.50 -16.00 11.75
N THR A 460 10.20 -16.29 11.79
CA THR A 460 9.14 -15.30 11.52
C THR A 460 8.60 -14.68 12.81
N PHE A 461 7.94 -13.52 12.70
CA PHE A 461 7.35 -12.82 13.84
C PHE A 461 6.24 -13.64 14.52
N TYR A 462 5.41 -14.33 13.73
CA TYR A 462 4.40 -15.27 14.21
C TYR A 462 4.97 -16.33 15.14
N ALA A 463 6.06 -16.98 14.74
CA ALA A 463 6.68 -18.03 15.53
C ALA A 463 7.25 -17.49 16.86
N ARG A 464 7.69 -16.23 16.86
CA ARG A 464 8.18 -15.53 18.06
C ARG A 464 7.05 -15.23 19.05
N GLU A 465 5.88 -14.83 18.57
CA GLU A 465 4.73 -14.49 19.43
C GLU A 465 3.92 -15.72 19.88
N ALA A 466 3.54 -16.60 18.97
CA ALA A 466 2.61 -17.70 19.24
C ALA A 466 3.27 -18.90 19.97
N GLY A 467 4.60 -19.02 19.89
CA GLY A 467 5.31 -20.24 20.26
C GLY A 467 5.02 -21.43 19.34
N ALA A 468 5.82 -22.49 19.44
CA ALA A 468 5.91 -23.56 18.42
C ALA A 468 4.64 -24.44 18.20
N GLY A 469 3.54 -24.23 18.94
CA GLY A 469 2.40 -25.15 18.96
C GLY A 469 1.34 -24.93 17.88
N GLY A 470 0.99 -23.67 17.56
CA GLY A 470 -0.13 -23.36 16.65
C GLY A 470 0.20 -23.48 15.16
N LEU A 471 1.47 -23.27 14.80
CA LEU A 471 1.90 -23.22 13.40
C LEU A 471 1.94 -24.60 12.74
N ALA A 472 2.26 -25.66 13.50
CA ALA A 472 2.38 -27.02 12.97
C ALA A 472 1.08 -27.53 12.35
N ASP A 473 -0.05 -27.35 13.05
CA ASP A 473 -1.36 -27.75 12.56
C ASP A 473 -1.75 -26.95 11.31
N ALA A 474 -1.50 -25.64 11.30
CA ALA A 474 -1.79 -24.78 10.16
C ALA A 474 -0.94 -25.14 8.93
N VAL A 475 0.35 -25.46 9.12
CA VAL A 475 1.24 -25.94 8.06
C VAL A 475 0.77 -27.28 7.50
N ALA A 476 0.38 -28.23 8.36
CA ALA A 476 -0.13 -29.52 7.92
C ALA A 476 -1.39 -29.37 7.05
N VAL A 477 -2.32 -28.51 7.46
CA VAL A 477 -3.53 -28.18 6.66
C VAL A 477 -3.14 -27.55 5.33
N ALA A 478 -2.22 -26.57 5.32
CA ALA A 478 -1.76 -25.94 4.09
C ALA A 478 -1.09 -26.94 3.13
N VAL A 479 -0.31 -27.89 3.64
CA VAL A 479 0.29 -28.97 2.83
C VAL A 479 -0.79 -29.87 2.24
N ASP A 480 -1.80 -30.26 3.01
CA ASP A 480 -2.91 -31.07 2.52
C ASP A 480 -3.70 -30.36 1.42
N ASP A 481 -4.00 -29.07 1.61
CA ASP A 481 -4.67 -28.24 0.62
C ASP A 481 -3.84 -28.16 -0.69
N LEU A 482 -2.53 -27.94 -0.60
CA LEU A 482 -1.63 -27.88 -1.75
C LEU A 482 -1.50 -29.23 -2.48
N VAL A 483 -1.58 -30.34 -1.74
CA VAL A 483 -1.60 -31.68 -2.33
C VAL A 483 -2.93 -31.94 -3.03
N ALA A 484 -4.05 -31.53 -2.44
CA ALA A 484 -5.38 -31.63 -3.04
C ALA A 484 -5.47 -30.81 -4.34
N ALA A 485 -4.92 -29.60 -4.36
CA ALA A 485 -4.83 -28.73 -5.53
C ALA A 485 -3.83 -29.23 -6.60
N GLY A 486 -3.07 -30.30 -6.33
CA GLY A 486 -2.07 -30.85 -7.26
C GLY A 486 -0.83 -29.96 -7.44
N MET A 487 -0.59 -29.02 -6.53
CA MET A 487 0.58 -28.14 -6.50
C MET A 487 1.79 -28.80 -5.84
N VAL A 488 1.55 -29.70 -4.88
CA VAL A 488 2.56 -30.47 -4.17
C VAL A 488 2.22 -31.96 -4.23
N ARG A 489 3.23 -32.82 -4.18
CA ARG A 489 3.07 -34.27 -4.06
C ARG A 489 3.96 -34.84 -2.97
N ARG A 490 3.47 -35.91 -2.35
CA ARG A 490 4.22 -36.70 -1.36
C ARG A 490 4.95 -37.83 -2.08
N GLU A 491 6.27 -37.75 -2.18
CA GLU A 491 7.12 -38.84 -2.67
C GLU A 491 7.54 -39.75 -1.52
N THR A 492 7.26 -41.06 -1.61
CA THR A 492 7.65 -41.99 -0.56
C THR A 492 9.15 -42.29 -0.61
N GLY A 493 9.88 -41.92 0.45
CA GLY A 493 11.28 -42.29 0.66
C GLY A 493 11.41 -43.41 1.68
N GLY A 494 11.34 -44.67 1.26
CA GLY A 494 11.47 -45.80 2.19
C GLY A 494 10.40 -45.83 3.30
N VAL A 495 10.63 -46.64 4.34
CA VAL A 495 9.53 -47.25 5.13
C VAL A 495 8.75 -46.28 6.05
N ASP A 496 9.21 -45.06 6.36
CA ASP A 496 8.48 -44.20 7.34
C ASP A 496 8.56 -42.67 7.10
N ALA A 497 8.98 -42.18 5.92
CA ALA A 497 8.98 -40.73 5.63
C ALA A 497 8.61 -40.44 4.16
N TYR A 498 7.71 -39.48 3.92
CA TYR A 498 7.53 -38.88 2.60
C TYR A 498 8.32 -37.58 2.50
N ARG A 499 8.74 -37.27 1.27
CA ARG A 499 9.29 -35.98 0.88
C ARG A 499 8.22 -35.18 0.16
N LEU A 500 8.08 -33.91 0.49
CA LEU A 500 7.27 -32.95 -0.23
C LEU A 500 8.04 -32.44 -1.44
N VAL A 501 7.41 -32.50 -2.61
CA VAL A 501 7.98 -32.02 -3.86
C VAL A 501 6.91 -31.20 -4.58
N ALA A 502 7.25 -29.98 -5.00
CA ALA A 502 6.35 -29.19 -5.84
C ALA A 502 6.14 -29.93 -7.19
N THR A 503 4.93 -29.89 -7.71
CA THR A 503 4.67 -30.33 -9.08
C THR A 503 5.14 -29.25 -10.05
N PRO A 504 5.30 -29.53 -11.36
CA PRO A 504 5.62 -28.48 -12.33
C PRO A 504 4.62 -27.31 -12.27
N VAL A 505 3.33 -27.60 -12.04
CA VAL A 505 2.29 -26.58 -11.86
C VAL A 505 2.53 -25.77 -10.58
N GLY A 506 2.89 -26.42 -9.46
CA GLY A 506 3.23 -25.74 -8.21
C GLY A 506 4.48 -24.87 -8.32
N GLU A 507 5.53 -25.35 -8.99
CA GLU A 507 6.75 -24.58 -9.26
C GLU A 507 6.44 -23.34 -10.11
N THR A 508 5.71 -23.52 -11.21
CA THR A 508 5.32 -22.39 -12.08
C THR A 508 4.43 -21.40 -11.33
N THR A 509 3.44 -21.89 -10.57
CA THR A 509 2.56 -21.05 -9.73
C THR A 509 3.37 -20.20 -8.76
N SER A 510 4.32 -20.81 -8.04
CA SER A 510 5.21 -20.11 -7.12
C SER A 510 6.06 -19.04 -7.80
N LYS A 511 6.68 -19.37 -8.94
CA LYS A 511 7.55 -18.46 -9.72
C LYS A 511 6.81 -17.30 -10.34
N GLN A 512 5.57 -17.51 -10.78
CA GLN A 512 4.67 -16.47 -11.29
C GLN A 512 4.10 -15.58 -10.18
N TYR A 513 4.38 -15.92 -8.91
CA TYR A 513 3.93 -15.19 -7.72
C TYR A 513 2.40 -15.12 -7.55
N VAL A 514 1.64 -16.01 -8.20
CA VAL A 514 0.18 -16.07 -8.04
C VAL A 514 -0.18 -16.98 -6.86
N ARG A 515 -1.33 -16.73 -6.22
CA ARG A 515 -1.83 -17.60 -5.16
C ARG A 515 -2.03 -19.04 -5.68
N PRO A 516 -1.84 -20.07 -4.84
CA PRO A 516 -2.11 -21.45 -5.23
C PRO A 516 -3.53 -21.66 -5.79
N GLU A 517 -4.53 -21.02 -5.19
CA GLU A 517 -5.91 -21.05 -5.67
C GLU A 517 -6.08 -20.41 -7.04
N THR A 518 -5.43 -19.26 -7.30
CA THR A 518 -5.38 -18.64 -8.63
C THR A 518 -4.76 -19.57 -9.66
N GLY A 519 -3.63 -20.21 -9.33
CA GLY A 519 -2.98 -21.18 -10.23
C GLY A 519 -3.87 -22.38 -10.55
N GLU A 520 -4.59 -22.89 -9.55
CA GLU A 520 -5.56 -23.99 -9.71
C GLU A 520 -6.72 -23.58 -10.62
N ARG A 521 -7.36 -22.44 -10.34
CA ARG A 521 -8.49 -21.91 -11.14
C ARG A 521 -8.09 -21.61 -12.58
N ILE A 522 -6.91 -21.02 -12.80
CA ILE A 522 -6.37 -20.78 -14.15
C ILE A 522 -6.17 -22.10 -14.89
N VAL A 523 -5.54 -23.11 -14.28
CA VAL A 523 -5.32 -24.40 -14.93
C VAL A 523 -6.66 -25.10 -15.25
N ALA A 524 -7.64 -25.03 -14.35
CA ALA A 524 -8.97 -25.57 -14.58
C ALA A 524 -9.68 -24.85 -15.75
N GLY A 525 -9.70 -23.52 -15.75
CA GLY A 525 -10.28 -22.70 -16.81
C GLY A 525 -9.61 -22.93 -18.17
N LEU A 526 -8.28 -23.05 -18.21
CA LEU A 526 -7.54 -23.34 -19.45
C LEU A 526 -7.84 -24.74 -20.00
N ARG A 527 -8.07 -25.74 -19.14
CA ARG A 527 -8.51 -27.08 -19.58
C ARG A 527 -9.87 -27.01 -20.25
N THR A 528 -10.82 -26.33 -19.62
CA THR A 528 -12.15 -26.10 -20.20
C THR A 528 -12.04 -25.35 -21.52
N ALA A 529 -11.26 -24.26 -21.57
CA ALA A 529 -11.05 -23.47 -22.77
C ALA A 529 -10.42 -24.27 -23.93
N ALA A 530 -9.52 -25.22 -23.63
CA ALA A 530 -8.91 -26.09 -24.64
C ALA A 530 -9.91 -27.07 -25.29
N GLU A 531 -11.00 -27.40 -24.60
CA GLU A 531 -12.07 -28.28 -25.08
C GLU A 531 -13.19 -27.52 -25.81
N MET A 532 -13.26 -26.20 -25.65
CA MET A 532 -14.27 -25.37 -26.30
C MET A 532 -14.08 -25.34 -27.82
N ALA A 533 -15.20 -25.31 -28.56
CA ALA A 533 -15.19 -25.22 -30.02
C ALA A 533 -14.46 -23.97 -30.55
N SER A 534 -14.46 -22.88 -29.76
CA SER A 534 -13.70 -21.66 -30.05
C SER A 534 -13.48 -20.85 -28.78
N ALA A 535 -12.31 -20.99 -28.15
CA ALA A 535 -11.86 -20.09 -27.09
C ALA A 535 -11.46 -18.71 -27.68
N THR A 536 -12.01 -17.64 -27.09
CA THR A 536 -11.78 -16.24 -27.50
C THR A 536 -10.97 -15.48 -26.43
N THR A 537 -10.66 -14.21 -26.69
CA THR A 537 -10.02 -13.34 -25.68
C THR A 537 -10.90 -13.21 -24.45
N LEU A 538 -12.21 -13.01 -24.65
CA LEU A 538 -13.20 -12.99 -23.55
C LEU A 538 -13.16 -14.28 -22.70
N THR A 539 -12.99 -15.45 -23.32
CA THR A 539 -12.83 -16.73 -22.58
C THR A 539 -11.66 -16.66 -21.62
N VAL A 540 -10.49 -16.18 -22.08
CA VAL A 540 -9.30 -16.12 -21.24
C VAL A 540 -9.40 -15.01 -20.19
N PHE A 541 -10.01 -13.88 -20.55
CA PHE A 541 -10.27 -12.82 -19.58
C PHE A 541 -11.19 -13.29 -18.46
N GLU A 542 -12.24 -14.06 -18.76
CA GLU A 542 -13.07 -14.65 -17.70
C GLU A 542 -12.25 -15.58 -16.80
N VAL A 543 -11.42 -16.47 -17.36
CA VAL A 543 -10.55 -17.37 -16.57
C VAL A 543 -9.65 -16.62 -15.59
N ILE A 544 -8.98 -15.54 -16.02
CA ILE A 544 -8.08 -14.79 -15.13
C ILE A 544 -8.85 -13.88 -14.17
N CYS A 545 -10.01 -13.36 -14.60
CA CYS A 545 -10.83 -12.47 -13.77
C CYS A 545 -11.55 -13.23 -12.66
N ASP A 546 -11.83 -14.51 -12.87
CA ASP A 546 -12.47 -15.41 -11.89
C ASP A 546 -11.47 -15.99 -10.89
N THR A 547 -10.41 -15.23 -10.57
CA THR A 547 -9.35 -15.64 -9.66
C THR A 547 -9.24 -14.68 -8.48
N PRO A 548 -8.84 -15.17 -7.29
CA PRO A 548 -8.66 -14.32 -6.13
C PRO A 548 -7.70 -13.14 -6.37
N ASP A 549 -6.70 -13.31 -7.24
CA ASP A 549 -5.69 -12.28 -7.56
C ASP A 549 -6.18 -11.14 -8.45
N MET A 550 -7.33 -11.28 -9.11
CA MET A 550 -7.97 -10.16 -9.79
C MET A 550 -8.82 -9.30 -8.85
N GLN A 551 -9.55 -9.95 -7.92
CA GLN A 551 -10.70 -9.39 -7.19
C GLN A 551 -10.42 -8.02 -6.58
N ASP A 552 -11.23 -7.04 -7.00
CA ASP A 552 -11.49 -5.70 -6.42
C ASP A 552 -12.62 -5.02 -7.25
N THR A 553 -13.62 -5.77 -7.69
CA THR A 553 -14.72 -5.25 -8.52
C THR A 553 -16.03 -5.43 -7.76
N TYR A 554 -16.85 -4.39 -7.75
CA TYR A 554 -18.21 -4.44 -7.22
C TYR A 554 -19.22 -4.38 -8.37
N LEU A 555 -20.33 -5.09 -8.19
CA LEU A 555 -21.47 -5.03 -9.10
C LEU A 555 -22.60 -4.17 -8.55
N GLY A 556 -22.76 -2.97 -9.13
CA GLY A 556 -23.88 -2.10 -8.79
C GLY A 556 -25.23 -2.71 -9.14
N ASN A 557 -26.27 -2.34 -8.38
CA ASN A 557 -27.64 -2.80 -8.61
C ASN A 557 -28.14 -2.53 -10.04
N GLU A 558 -27.76 -1.40 -10.62
CA GLU A 558 -28.16 -1.01 -11.98
C GLU A 558 -27.40 -1.81 -13.07
N GLU A 559 -26.15 -2.16 -12.81
CA GLU A 559 -25.28 -2.88 -13.75
C GLU A 559 -25.59 -4.38 -13.76
N ARG A 560 -26.08 -4.93 -12.64
CA ARG A 560 -26.33 -6.37 -12.47
C ARG A 560 -27.16 -6.98 -13.60
N ALA A 561 -28.24 -6.31 -13.99
CA ALA A 561 -29.11 -6.79 -15.07
C ALA A 561 -28.42 -6.76 -16.44
N GLU A 562 -27.53 -5.79 -16.66
CA GLU A 562 -26.75 -5.69 -17.89
C GLU A 562 -25.69 -6.78 -17.97
N ILE A 563 -24.87 -6.94 -16.94
CA ILE A 563 -23.82 -7.95 -16.90
C ILE A 563 -24.42 -9.36 -16.97
N TYR A 564 -25.55 -9.60 -16.31
CA TYR A 564 -26.31 -10.84 -16.46
C TYR A 564 -26.71 -11.13 -17.92
N ARG A 565 -27.26 -10.13 -18.63
CA ARG A 565 -27.64 -10.28 -20.05
C ARG A 565 -26.43 -10.52 -20.93
N PHE A 566 -25.32 -9.83 -20.67
CA PHE A 566 -24.06 -10.03 -21.36
C PHE A 566 -23.53 -11.45 -21.16
N ALA A 567 -23.47 -11.91 -19.91
CA ALA A 567 -23.03 -13.26 -19.56
C ALA A 567 -23.90 -14.32 -20.26
N ARG A 568 -25.23 -14.14 -20.26
CA ARG A 568 -26.17 -15.06 -20.93
C ARG A 568 -25.99 -15.06 -22.45
N ALA A 569 -25.76 -13.91 -23.07
CA ALA A 569 -25.55 -13.78 -24.50
C ALA A 569 -24.20 -14.40 -24.93
N ASN A 570 -23.20 -14.38 -24.04
CA ASN A 570 -21.86 -14.88 -24.29
C ASN A 570 -21.55 -16.21 -23.62
N ALA A 571 -22.55 -16.93 -23.10
CA ALA A 571 -22.35 -18.17 -22.34
C ALA A 571 -21.53 -19.25 -23.09
N GLY A 572 -21.58 -19.27 -24.43
CA GLY A 572 -20.74 -20.17 -25.24
C GLY A 572 -19.26 -19.80 -25.34
N GLN A 573 -18.87 -18.65 -24.78
CA GLN A 573 -17.50 -18.13 -24.73
C GLN A 573 -16.93 -18.07 -23.32
N LEU A 574 -17.72 -18.38 -22.28
CA LEU A 574 -17.27 -18.38 -20.88
C LEU A 574 -16.94 -19.82 -20.46
N THR A 575 -15.97 -19.98 -19.56
CA THR A 575 -15.58 -21.32 -19.07
C THR A 575 -16.47 -21.80 -17.94
N THR A 576 -16.99 -20.89 -17.12
CA THR A 576 -17.93 -21.20 -16.05
C THR A 576 -19.38 -21.04 -16.52
N ALA A 577 -20.17 -22.10 -16.42
CA ALA A 577 -21.60 -22.02 -16.73
C ALA A 577 -22.37 -21.35 -15.57
N MET A 578 -23.42 -20.57 -15.91
CA MET A 578 -24.23 -19.84 -14.92
C MET A 578 -24.80 -20.67 -13.77
N GLY A 579 -24.98 -21.98 -13.95
CA GLY A 579 -25.50 -22.89 -12.92
C GLY A 579 -24.44 -23.69 -12.18
N GLU A 580 -23.16 -23.47 -12.51
CA GLU A 580 -22.01 -24.19 -11.97
C GLU A 580 -21.14 -23.32 -11.05
N THR A 581 -21.44 -22.01 -10.96
CA THR A 581 -20.75 -21.12 -10.01
C THR A 581 -21.23 -21.32 -8.58
N ASP A 582 -20.29 -21.35 -7.64
CA ASP A 582 -20.55 -21.42 -6.21
C ASP A 582 -21.11 -20.10 -5.65
N ASP A 583 -20.62 -18.96 -6.17
CA ASP A 583 -21.15 -17.63 -5.91
C ASP A 583 -21.49 -16.92 -7.23
N PHE A 584 -22.79 -16.71 -7.44
CA PHE A 584 -23.28 -16.11 -8.68
C PHE A 584 -22.97 -14.63 -8.81
N GLU A 585 -22.86 -13.91 -7.69
CA GLU A 585 -22.57 -12.47 -7.70
C GLU A 585 -21.10 -12.21 -7.97
N GLU A 586 -20.22 -12.91 -7.25
CA GLU A 586 -18.76 -12.87 -7.46
C GLU A 586 -18.39 -13.24 -8.91
N TRP A 587 -19.04 -14.28 -9.46
CA TRP A 587 -18.85 -14.63 -10.87
C TRP A 587 -19.34 -13.55 -11.85
N LEU A 588 -20.43 -12.84 -11.55
CA LEU A 588 -20.84 -11.71 -12.39
C LEU A 588 -19.85 -10.54 -12.30
N GLU A 589 -19.20 -10.32 -11.15
CA GLU A 589 -18.13 -9.34 -11.00
C GLU A 589 -16.90 -9.70 -11.84
N SER A 590 -16.54 -10.98 -11.91
CA SER A 590 -15.46 -11.47 -12.78
C SER A 590 -15.83 -11.29 -14.26
N VAL A 591 -17.08 -11.58 -14.65
CA VAL A 591 -17.57 -11.31 -16.02
C VAL A 591 -17.59 -9.81 -16.35
N LYS A 592 -17.99 -8.94 -15.41
CA LYS A 592 -17.91 -7.47 -15.59
C LYS A 592 -16.47 -7.07 -15.92
N THR A 593 -15.51 -7.56 -15.13
CA THR A 593 -14.09 -7.26 -15.32
C THR A 593 -13.58 -7.80 -16.65
N ALA A 594 -13.94 -9.04 -17.01
CA ALA A 594 -13.56 -9.63 -18.30
C ALA A 594 -14.11 -8.85 -19.51
N ARG A 595 -15.34 -8.32 -19.39
CA ARG A 595 -15.93 -7.47 -20.42
C ARG A 595 -15.20 -6.14 -20.57
N ILE A 596 -14.83 -5.48 -19.46
CA ILE A 596 -14.03 -4.25 -19.48
C ILE A 596 -12.72 -4.48 -20.26
N LEU A 597 -12.01 -5.58 -19.97
CA LEU A 597 -10.76 -5.92 -20.66
C LEU A 597 -10.97 -6.24 -22.15
N ASP A 598 -12.06 -6.93 -22.51
CA ASP A 598 -12.37 -7.24 -23.92
C ASP A 598 -12.72 -5.98 -24.72
N GLU A 599 -13.45 -5.04 -24.12
CA GLU A 599 -13.75 -3.73 -24.73
C GLU A 599 -12.50 -2.85 -24.83
N TRP A 600 -11.62 -2.86 -23.81
CA TRP A 600 -10.32 -2.18 -23.84
C TRP A 600 -9.46 -2.62 -25.03
N ILE A 601 -9.23 -3.93 -25.20
CA ILE A 601 -8.47 -4.43 -26.37
C ILE A 601 -9.23 -4.22 -27.69
N GLY A 602 -10.53 -3.95 -27.62
CA GLY A 602 -11.39 -3.54 -28.73
C GLY A 602 -11.19 -2.09 -29.17
N GLY A 603 -10.41 -1.30 -28.43
CA GLY A 603 -10.11 0.10 -28.72
C GLY A 603 -10.98 1.10 -27.97
N ALA A 604 -11.72 0.67 -26.94
CA ALA A 604 -12.42 1.58 -26.05
C ALA A 604 -11.42 2.48 -25.32
N THR A 605 -11.76 3.75 -25.19
CA THR A 605 -10.98 4.76 -24.46
C THR A 605 -11.15 4.63 -22.95
N VAL A 606 -10.24 5.24 -22.19
CA VAL A 606 -10.34 5.29 -20.71
C VAL A 606 -11.66 5.94 -20.30
N GLU A 607 -12.04 7.02 -20.98
CA GLU A 607 -13.25 7.78 -20.73
C GLU A 607 -14.51 6.95 -20.94
N GLU A 608 -14.59 6.20 -22.06
CA GLU A 608 -15.73 5.34 -22.36
C GLU A 608 -15.90 4.24 -21.29
N LEU A 609 -14.82 3.61 -20.85
CA LEU A 609 -14.87 2.53 -19.86
C LEU A 609 -15.19 3.04 -18.45
N VAL A 610 -14.54 4.14 -18.03
CA VAL A 610 -14.79 4.77 -16.73
C VAL A 610 -16.26 5.18 -16.60
N GLU A 611 -16.82 5.79 -17.64
CA GLU A 611 -18.23 6.20 -17.65
C GLU A 611 -19.18 5.00 -17.70
N ALA A 612 -18.93 4.02 -18.58
CA ALA A 612 -19.82 2.89 -18.77
C ALA A 612 -19.91 1.98 -17.53
N TYR A 613 -18.81 1.79 -16.81
CA TYR A 613 -18.71 0.84 -15.69
C TYR A 613 -18.61 1.49 -14.31
N ARG A 614 -18.67 2.83 -14.25
CA ARG A 614 -18.66 3.63 -13.01
C ARG A 614 -17.49 3.27 -12.09
N ILE A 615 -16.31 3.19 -12.68
CA ILE A 615 -15.05 2.91 -11.97
C ILE A 615 -14.15 4.14 -12.01
N GLY A 616 -13.24 4.30 -11.06
CA GLY A 616 -12.21 5.33 -11.16
C GLY A 616 -11.19 5.00 -12.26
N PRO A 617 -10.60 5.99 -12.94
CA PRO A 617 -9.57 5.72 -13.95
C PRO A 617 -8.35 4.98 -13.40
N GLY A 618 -7.97 5.23 -12.14
CA GLY A 618 -6.92 4.45 -11.46
C GLY A 618 -7.32 3.00 -11.19
N ASP A 619 -8.61 2.71 -11.02
CA ASP A 619 -9.07 1.33 -10.88
C ASP A 619 -9.05 0.59 -12.23
N LEU A 620 -9.20 1.30 -13.36
CA LEU A 620 -9.02 0.72 -14.69
C LEU A 620 -7.55 0.35 -14.93
N ASP A 621 -6.62 1.29 -14.65
CA ASP A 621 -5.18 1.04 -14.75
C ASP A 621 -4.78 -0.20 -13.93
N SER A 622 -5.22 -0.26 -12.66
CA SER A 622 -4.90 -1.40 -11.79
C SER A 622 -5.45 -2.74 -12.30
N ARG A 623 -6.62 -2.75 -12.94
CA ARG A 623 -7.20 -3.96 -13.55
C ARG A 623 -6.40 -4.43 -14.75
N ILE A 624 -5.96 -3.50 -15.61
CA ILE A 624 -5.15 -3.79 -16.78
C ILE A 624 -3.80 -4.37 -16.34
N GLU A 625 -3.11 -3.72 -15.40
CA GLU A 625 -1.84 -4.22 -14.86
C GLU A 625 -1.95 -5.63 -14.27
N ARG A 626 -3.01 -5.89 -13.48
CA ARG A 626 -3.27 -7.24 -12.95
C ARG A 626 -3.56 -8.24 -14.05
N ALA A 627 -4.33 -7.86 -15.06
CA ALA A 627 -4.64 -8.72 -16.20
C ALA A 627 -3.38 -9.08 -17.00
N GLU A 628 -2.46 -8.14 -17.23
CA GLU A 628 -1.17 -8.42 -17.88
C GLU A 628 -0.35 -9.46 -17.12
N TRP A 629 -0.27 -9.30 -15.79
CA TRP A 629 0.43 -10.24 -14.92
C TRP A 629 -0.24 -11.63 -14.92
N LEU A 630 -1.56 -11.69 -14.75
CA LEU A 630 -2.31 -12.96 -14.72
C LEU A 630 -2.34 -13.66 -16.09
N LEU A 631 -2.33 -12.91 -17.20
CA LEU A 631 -2.17 -13.49 -18.54
C LEU A 631 -0.77 -14.09 -18.73
N SER A 632 0.26 -13.45 -18.19
CA SER A 632 1.62 -14.00 -18.21
C SER A 632 1.70 -15.29 -17.40
N ALA A 633 1.05 -15.33 -16.23
CA ALA A 633 0.93 -16.54 -15.43
C ALA A 633 0.13 -17.65 -16.15
N ALA A 634 -0.98 -17.30 -16.81
CA ALA A 634 -1.80 -18.23 -17.58
C ALA A 634 -1.03 -18.82 -18.77
N GLU A 635 -0.20 -18.03 -19.46
CA GLU A 635 0.65 -18.53 -20.54
C GLU A 635 1.70 -19.52 -20.02
N ALA A 636 2.40 -19.18 -18.93
CA ALA A 636 3.38 -20.08 -18.30
C ALA A 636 2.75 -21.39 -17.82
N LEU A 637 1.53 -21.33 -17.25
CA LEU A 637 0.79 -22.51 -16.79
C LEU A 637 0.27 -23.35 -17.97
N ALA A 638 -0.17 -22.72 -19.06
CA ALA A 638 -0.55 -23.42 -20.30
C ALA A 638 0.64 -24.21 -20.87
N GLU A 639 1.82 -23.58 -20.94
CA GLU A 639 3.06 -24.24 -21.39
C GLU A 639 3.43 -25.41 -20.46
N THR A 640 3.41 -25.19 -19.15
CA THR A 640 3.74 -26.18 -18.12
C THR A 640 2.83 -27.42 -18.19
N THR A 641 1.54 -27.21 -18.48
CA THR A 641 0.54 -28.27 -18.57
C THR A 641 0.39 -28.87 -19.97
N GLY A 642 1.03 -28.26 -20.98
CA GLY A 642 0.90 -28.66 -22.38
C GLY A 642 -0.46 -28.34 -23.00
N LEU A 643 -1.24 -27.42 -22.40
CA LEU A 643 -2.54 -27.00 -22.90
C LEU A 643 -2.37 -25.98 -24.04
N SER A 644 -2.98 -26.26 -25.19
CA SER A 644 -2.96 -25.36 -26.33
C SER A 644 -4.20 -24.45 -26.33
N VAL A 645 -4.06 -23.26 -25.76
CA VAL A 645 -5.10 -22.21 -25.78
C VAL A 645 -4.55 -20.95 -26.48
N PRO A 646 -4.54 -20.88 -27.82
CA PRO A 646 -3.96 -19.75 -28.56
C PRO A 646 -4.60 -18.38 -28.26
N ALA A 647 -5.76 -18.37 -27.58
CA ALA A 647 -6.40 -17.16 -27.12
C ALA A 647 -5.59 -16.43 -26.03
N VAL A 648 -4.79 -17.14 -25.23
CA VAL A 648 -3.96 -16.54 -24.17
C VAL A 648 -2.94 -15.58 -24.76
N SER A 649 -2.09 -16.07 -25.67
CA SER A 649 -1.09 -15.23 -26.34
C SER A 649 -1.74 -14.11 -27.17
N ARG A 650 -2.94 -14.33 -27.71
CA ARG A 650 -3.70 -13.26 -28.41
C ARG A 650 -4.21 -12.18 -27.47
N ALA A 651 -4.70 -12.54 -26.29
CA ALA A 651 -5.13 -11.57 -25.29
C ALA A 651 -3.93 -10.75 -24.82
N ARG A 652 -2.82 -11.42 -24.46
CA ARG A 652 -1.59 -10.77 -24.01
C ARG A 652 -0.95 -9.84 -25.05
N ALA A 653 -1.00 -10.20 -26.33
CA ALA A 653 -0.44 -9.36 -27.39
C ALA A 653 -1.30 -8.13 -27.75
N ARG A 654 -2.54 -8.07 -27.25
CA ARG A 654 -3.50 -7.00 -27.56
C ARG A 654 -3.83 -6.11 -26.36
N LEU A 655 -3.70 -6.66 -25.15
CA LEU A 655 -3.71 -5.89 -23.91
C LEU A 655 -2.49 -4.97 -23.91
#